data_AF-A0A847A2F2-F1
#
_entry.id   AF-A0A847A2F2-F1
#
_cell.length_a   1.000
_cell.length_b   1.000
_cell.length_c   1.000
_cell.angle_alpha   90.00
_cell.angle_beta   90.00
_cell.angle_gamma   90.00
#
_symmetry.space_group_name_H-M   'P 1'
#
loop_
_entity.id
_entity.type
_entity.pdbx_description
1 polymer ?
#
loop_
_entity_poly.entity_id
_entity_poly.type
_entity_poly.pdbx_seq_one_letter_code
_entity_poly.pdbx_strand_id
1 'polypeptide(L)'
;MRLTRGGVVQWENPVSPTINVPLQVERRVELRSGGDVPSTLVDGNPAAPGEPTKGFTSNTVKVDVTGAWGATATHSTDRAVEYRHARNAVAVQKTPIGVRSPGSPFDYTLTVTNTGDRDIIDPVITDQLPYDVGLGTLVQFDPDADVSTDRYTFETSGPSSATNPMPTTLGGAAGVTVAEDLDSATPTIGFTFPAGTVLAQGQTYTITFPMMFVPGVVEGQPVVNSFDVSGDRVWDACTAPSGHTAQLLNQNTECSTNAEVTPQRLPSIRGTKSVRAINPAGGFNNHGFVDADACENFLDSDGFAFQSCVPRTMPGQAEEWRLTLTNNGTTPLTRMVVADLLPVPGDETIMAGFVRNSQWSTVLTDAAPSMAGIAGTMTPYVTTAPATAACVTNAVNTPTDAGLANCIDAAGGDAEAATKFVPFDAVSDHAAVTTLLFVIEPPAGEFIEPGAVINLHFITETGPFSVQNADDPQAFNSLTVSALYPRTSDPGSSLATMSARDQSRAGVALITGSISIEKTISGAGAGFVPDDQVFAGTLHCTSAGQAIPDRDFTVVAGTPTVIDHLPAGAECTATETSASGQTSYTATTVIVPEGDDPATMPAILVNNVYELTELEISKTVFSDAELVPTGFEFSVECVFLGQPIALDPADATFTLNDGGTHTITGLPVNATCTVTETNDRDADSVNVEAETLDADGDAWGVVTENNPGSNAVIDRLAPQSGTNSAEFTNTYGDSAAVRVEKELVGGASDLAESLRFNVNVVCVFSDEVLLDETLELHAGNGWGTTLSSLVAGSECTITEPNLNGADAVVITPNDGAATDTGVVTIPTGATAPVLVNVSNRYLAGSLEVTKAITGEGAALYGTGDFTVELVCTLDGDPVRVIDGAERTLNADNLVANYTGLPSGANCTLTETSNAGATESTIRLEGDVDWVDAADPGVSFTVNVDASIASNDDLAQTPVELENRFDLAEVSVTKAVVSDAVDQEGTPLEYGPFEVALSCIFEGEAIDILDGAVRVIENGEVVTWGTLPAGAQCAVEETVNADATETWFEQAGVDPDADSVRVDGQLLEFAPLAAIGSGVENVANLFNAFESSQLSLLKSLVGSGSDRGNDKRFEVELVCVLTDATRPDGEEVWNATYALSAANNWRVDIAGLARGAECTVTETERGEADATQIRVGDVTSNGNVATFTADDEQIAVSVLNTFHALSVTGSTAAAVSALLAALLMLGGAVFAATSRRKRVNGENG
;
A
#
# COMPACT_ATOMS: atom_id res chain seq x y z
N MET A 1 75.74 112.68 -42.75
CA MET A 1 75.37 113.84 -41.90
C MET A 1 76.31 115.00 -42.20
N ARG A 2 75.88 116.26 -42.02
CA ARG A 2 76.77 117.43 -42.07
C ARG A 2 76.96 117.96 -40.64
N LEU A 3 78.04 117.55 -39.98
CA LEU A 3 78.32 117.85 -38.57
C LEU A 3 79.04 119.20 -38.44
N THR A 4 78.28 120.26 -38.17
CA THR A 4 78.83 121.60 -37.92
C THR A 4 79.11 121.78 -36.44
N ARG A 5 80.38 121.81 -36.01
CA ARG A 5 80.73 122.07 -34.61
C ARG A 5 80.52 123.56 -34.29
N GLY A 6 79.53 123.86 -33.45
CA GLY A 6 79.14 125.22 -33.07
C GLY A 6 80.12 125.90 -32.12
N GLY A 7 81.31 126.26 -32.60
CA GLY A 7 82.31 127.03 -31.86
C GLY A 7 83.55 127.32 -32.70
N VAL A 8 83.97 128.59 -32.74
CA VAL A 8 85.14 129.02 -33.52
C VAL A 8 86.41 128.59 -32.80
N VAL A 9 86.93 127.41 -33.16
CA VAL A 9 88.33 127.08 -32.91
C VAL A 9 89.15 127.80 -33.98
N GLN A 10 89.64 129.00 -33.66
CA GLN A 10 90.52 129.79 -34.52
C GLN A 10 91.91 129.15 -34.51
N TRP A 11 92.26 128.44 -35.58
CA TRP A 11 93.61 127.90 -35.77
C TRP A 11 94.43 128.90 -36.59
N GLU A 12 95.46 129.50 -36.00
CA GLU A 12 96.42 130.36 -36.71
C GLU A 12 97.66 129.55 -37.11
N ASN A 13 98.01 129.56 -38.40
CA ASN A 13 99.07 128.74 -39.03
C ASN A 13 99.11 127.23 -38.62
N PRO A 14 97.99 126.48 -38.63
CA PRO A 14 98.01 125.05 -38.39
C PRO A 14 98.60 124.29 -39.60
N VAL A 15 99.78 123.71 -39.45
CA VAL A 15 100.40 122.94 -40.55
C VAL A 15 99.69 121.58 -40.78
N SER A 16 99.13 120.96 -39.72
CA SER A 16 98.36 119.71 -39.80
C SER A 16 97.30 119.58 -38.67
N PRO A 17 96.10 120.19 -38.80
CA PRO A 17 95.06 120.08 -37.77
C PRO A 17 94.38 118.70 -37.80
N THR A 18 94.42 117.97 -36.68
CA THR A 18 93.76 116.65 -36.53
C THR A 18 92.42 116.78 -35.81
N ILE A 19 91.38 116.10 -36.30
CA ILE A 19 90.05 116.06 -35.68
C ILE A 19 89.63 114.59 -35.50
N ASN A 20 89.55 114.13 -34.26
CA ASN A 20 89.06 112.79 -33.94
C ASN A 20 87.53 112.81 -33.83
N VAL A 21 86.86 111.92 -34.56
CA VAL A 21 85.41 111.71 -34.51
C VAL A 21 85.16 110.28 -34.02
N PRO A 22 84.73 110.06 -32.77
CA PRO A 22 84.37 108.72 -32.31
C PRO A 22 83.10 108.24 -33.02
N LEU A 23 83.11 106.99 -33.47
CA LEU A 23 81.98 106.32 -34.11
C LEU A 23 81.80 104.94 -33.47
N GLN A 24 80.61 104.70 -32.95
CA GLN A 24 80.16 103.38 -32.49
C GLN A 24 79.40 102.73 -33.64
N VAL A 25 79.74 101.48 -33.95
CA VAL A 25 79.09 100.66 -34.97
C VAL A 25 78.60 99.39 -34.29
N GLU A 26 77.32 99.10 -34.40
CA GLU A 26 76.69 97.96 -33.75
C GLU A 26 76.34 96.87 -34.75
N ARG A 27 76.45 95.61 -34.32
CA ARG A 27 76.21 94.44 -35.16
C ARG A 27 74.73 94.36 -35.53
N ARG A 28 74.43 94.22 -36.82
CA ARG A 28 73.09 93.81 -37.27
C ARG A 28 72.85 92.33 -36.91
N VAL A 29 71.59 91.93 -36.80
CA VAL A 29 71.24 90.50 -36.68
C VAL A 29 71.43 89.83 -38.04
N GLU A 30 70.88 90.44 -39.09
CA GLU A 30 71.01 89.99 -40.48
C GLU A 30 71.96 90.87 -41.32
N LEU A 31 72.46 90.31 -42.42
CA LEU A 31 73.11 91.03 -43.49
C LEU A 31 72.18 92.09 -44.11
N ARG A 32 72.75 93.17 -44.64
CA ARG A 32 71.96 94.21 -45.34
C ARG A 32 71.30 93.71 -46.63
N SER A 33 71.76 92.58 -47.18
CA SER A 33 71.15 91.85 -48.29
C SER A 33 69.94 90.98 -47.90
N GLY A 34 69.66 90.84 -46.59
CA GLY A 34 68.86 89.76 -46.03
C GLY A 34 69.72 88.51 -45.75
N GLY A 35 69.26 87.70 -44.79
CA GLY A 35 69.92 86.45 -44.35
C GLY A 35 70.95 86.66 -43.24
N ASP A 36 71.32 85.56 -42.59
CA ASP A 36 72.27 85.54 -41.46
C ASP A 36 73.70 85.93 -41.85
N VAL A 37 74.51 86.29 -40.85
CA VAL A 37 75.93 86.62 -41.01
C VAL A 37 76.76 85.32 -41.00
N PRO A 38 77.44 84.93 -42.12
CA PRO A 38 78.20 83.69 -42.18
C PRO A 38 79.38 83.65 -41.21
N SER A 39 79.61 82.48 -40.60
CA SER A 39 80.71 82.23 -39.66
C SER A 39 81.93 81.59 -40.36
N THR A 40 82.99 81.30 -39.60
CA THR A 40 84.15 80.53 -40.06
C THR A 40 83.85 79.04 -40.28
N LEU A 41 82.59 78.60 -40.25
CA LEU A 41 82.21 77.21 -40.49
C LEU A 41 82.64 76.78 -41.90
N VAL A 42 83.33 75.64 -41.99
CA VAL A 42 83.85 75.12 -43.25
C VAL A 42 82.73 74.57 -44.12
N ASP A 43 81.78 73.85 -43.52
CA ASP A 43 80.63 73.26 -44.20
C ASP A 43 79.54 74.30 -44.50
N GLY A 44 78.91 74.18 -45.67
CA GLY A 44 77.71 74.95 -46.09
C GLY A 44 77.89 76.45 -46.33
N ASN A 45 78.52 77.18 -45.41
CA ASN A 45 78.54 78.64 -45.39
C ASN A 45 79.43 79.25 -46.50
N PRO A 46 78.94 80.17 -47.33
CA PRO A 46 79.79 81.01 -48.19
C PRO A 46 80.47 82.13 -47.37
N ALA A 47 81.37 82.89 -48.00
CA ALA A 47 81.79 84.18 -47.45
C ALA A 47 80.64 85.20 -47.54
N ALA A 48 80.63 86.20 -46.65
CA ALA A 48 79.61 87.24 -46.67
C ALA A 48 79.66 88.07 -47.99
N PRO A 49 78.53 88.60 -48.50
CA PRO A 49 78.51 89.31 -49.78
C PRO A 49 79.44 90.54 -49.81
N GLY A 50 80.57 90.40 -50.52
CA GLY A 50 81.63 91.42 -50.63
C GLY A 50 82.93 91.10 -49.86
N GLU A 51 82.95 90.03 -49.06
CA GLU A 51 84.10 89.64 -48.23
C GLU A 51 84.92 88.50 -48.87
N PRO A 52 86.26 88.51 -48.76
CA PRO A 52 87.13 87.50 -49.38
C PRO A 52 87.24 86.19 -48.56
N THR A 53 86.82 86.18 -47.29
CA THR A 53 87.06 85.09 -46.33
C THR A 53 85.78 84.72 -45.59
N LYS A 54 85.51 83.41 -45.43
CA LYS A 54 84.40 82.92 -44.57
C LYS A 54 84.57 83.44 -43.14
N GLY A 55 83.46 83.86 -42.51
CA GLY A 55 83.49 84.30 -41.12
C GLY A 55 84.13 85.67 -40.88
N PHE A 56 84.40 86.49 -41.89
CA PHE A 56 84.84 87.86 -41.69
C PHE A 56 83.81 88.86 -42.20
N THR A 57 83.76 90.05 -41.59
CA THR A 57 83.11 91.23 -42.18
C THR A 57 83.94 92.46 -41.89
N SER A 58 84.31 93.18 -42.95
CA SER A 58 85.04 94.43 -42.95
C SER A 58 84.08 95.63 -43.05
N ASN A 59 84.52 96.81 -42.61
CA ASN A 59 83.83 98.08 -42.84
C ASN A 59 84.83 99.22 -42.96
N THR A 60 84.71 100.01 -44.04
CA THR A 60 85.45 101.26 -44.25
C THR A 60 84.67 102.44 -43.68
N VAL A 61 85.23 103.12 -42.66
CA VAL A 61 84.74 104.44 -42.26
C VAL A 61 85.49 105.50 -43.05
N LYS A 62 84.77 106.28 -43.88
CA LYS A 62 85.32 107.42 -44.63
C LYS A 62 84.79 108.74 -44.07
N VAL A 63 85.69 109.67 -43.80
CA VAL A 63 85.38 111.03 -43.34
C VAL A 63 85.93 112.04 -44.33
N ASP A 64 85.02 112.79 -44.96
CA ASP A 64 85.34 113.92 -45.82
C ASP A 64 85.11 115.23 -45.05
N VAL A 65 86.14 116.07 -44.99
CA VAL A 65 86.15 117.35 -44.27
C VAL A 65 86.38 118.49 -45.27
N THR A 66 85.68 119.61 -45.07
CA THR A 66 85.89 120.85 -45.83
C THR A 66 86.15 121.99 -44.85
N GLY A 67 87.29 122.66 -44.99
CA GLY A 67 87.62 123.87 -44.22
C GLY A 67 86.89 125.10 -44.76
N ALA A 68 86.72 126.12 -43.92
CA ALA A 68 86.03 127.37 -44.30
C ALA A 68 86.71 128.12 -45.46
N TRP A 69 88.02 127.92 -45.64
CA TRP A 69 88.84 128.42 -46.76
C TRP A 69 88.81 127.50 -48.00
N GLY A 70 87.82 126.62 -48.14
CA GLY A 70 87.55 125.82 -49.34
C GLY A 70 88.43 124.56 -49.51
N ALA A 71 89.55 124.45 -48.81
CA ALA A 71 90.38 123.25 -48.79
C ALA A 71 89.60 122.03 -48.28
N THR A 72 89.75 120.89 -48.94
CA THR A 72 89.17 119.60 -48.54
C THR A 72 90.25 118.63 -48.06
N ALA A 73 89.86 117.73 -47.16
CA ALA A 73 90.69 116.61 -46.72
C ALA A 73 89.80 115.36 -46.55
N THR A 74 90.32 114.21 -46.94
CA THR A 74 89.64 112.91 -46.84
C THR A 74 90.52 111.97 -46.03
N HIS A 75 89.92 111.23 -45.11
CA HIS A 75 90.57 110.10 -44.45
C HIS A 75 89.62 108.91 -44.42
N SER A 76 90.16 107.70 -44.44
CA SER A 76 89.41 106.47 -44.24
C SER A 76 90.22 105.42 -43.48
N THR A 77 89.54 104.59 -42.70
CA THR A 77 90.15 103.45 -42.01
C THR A 77 89.19 102.26 -42.01
N ASP A 78 89.78 101.07 -42.09
CA ASP A 78 89.06 99.81 -42.18
C ASP A 78 89.18 99.03 -40.86
N ARG A 79 88.12 98.34 -40.46
CA ARG A 79 88.18 97.32 -39.41
C ARG A 79 87.35 96.11 -39.82
N ALA A 80 87.79 94.93 -39.38
CA ALA A 80 87.08 93.69 -39.60
C ALA A 80 86.79 92.98 -38.27
N VAL A 81 85.75 92.15 -38.26
CA VAL A 81 85.35 91.27 -37.16
C VAL A 81 85.38 89.83 -37.67
N GLU A 82 85.88 88.90 -36.85
CA GLU A 82 85.83 87.46 -37.08
C GLU A 82 84.65 86.85 -36.32
N TYR A 83 83.81 86.09 -37.04
CA TYR A 83 82.65 85.37 -36.54
C TYR A 83 82.97 83.88 -36.48
N ARG A 84 83.62 83.45 -35.39
CA ARG A 84 83.99 82.04 -35.21
C ARG A 84 82.77 81.15 -35.05
N HIS A 85 82.81 79.97 -35.65
CA HIS A 85 81.84 78.90 -35.35
C HIS A 85 82.15 78.26 -33.99
N ALA A 86 81.15 77.63 -33.35
CA ALA A 86 81.34 76.89 -32.09
C ALA A 86 81.99 75.53 -32.35
N ARG A 87 83.00 75.16 -31.55
CA ARG A 87 83.85 73.97 -31.76
C ARG A 87 83.07 72.67 -31.53
N ASN A 88 83.19 71.73 -32.46
CA ASN A 88 82.63 70.38 -32.38
C ASN A 88 83.75 69.41 -31.99
N ALA A 89 83.70 68.80 -30.80
CA ALA A 89 84.79 67.94 -30.33
C ALA A 89 84.29 66.85 -29.38
N VAL A 90 84.93 65.68 -29.43
CA VAL A 90 84.63 64.53 -28.58
C VAL A 90 85.89 63.92 -27.96
N ALA A 91 85.71 63.30 -26.80
CA ALA A 91 86.64 62.35 -26.22
C ALA A 91 86.02 60.95 -26.24
N VAL A 92 86.82 59.93 -26.56
CA VAL A 92 86.39 58.54 -26.69
C VAL A 92 87.27 57.60 -25.86
N GLN A 93 86.68 56.54 -25.32
CA GLN A 93 87.37 55.49 -24.57
C GLN A 93 86.65 54.14 -24.75
N LYS A 94 87.39 53.05 -24.99
CA LYS A 94 86.88 51.68 -24.96
C LYS A 94 87.60 50.84 -23.90
N THR A 95 86.86 49.99 -23.20
CA THR A 95 87.37 48.96 -22.28
C THR A 95 86.66 47.62 -22.58
N PRO A 96 87.21 46.45 -22.21
CA PRO A 96 88.36 46.20 -21.36
C PRO A 96 89.67 46.04 -22.13
N ILE A 97 90.78 46.11 -21.39
CA ILE A 97 92.12 45.80 -21.90
C ILE A 97 92.73 44.65 -21.07
N GLY A 98 93.53 43.80 -21.70
CA GLY A 98 94.34 42.75 -21.06
C GLY A 98 93.67 41.37 -20.98
N VAL A 99 94.28 40.47 -20.19
CA VAL A 99 93.92 39.05 -20.14
C VAL A 99 92.47 38.82 -19.69
N ARG A 100 91.76 37.87 -20.32
CA ARG A 100 90.40 37.42 -19.98
C ARG A 100 90.30 35.89 -20.04
N SER A 101 89.32 35.32 -19.32
CA SER A 101 89.09 33.88 -19.28
C SER A 101 88.34 33.39 -20.53
N PRO A 102 88.75 32.30 -21.20
CA PRO A 102 87.89 31.59 -22.13
C PRO A 102 86.71 30.94 -21.39
N GLY A 103 85.60 30.71 -22.09
CA GLY A 103 84.39 30.11 -21.51
C GLY A 103 83.71 30.97 -20.43
N SER A 104 83.90 32.31 -20.44
CA SER A 104 83.21 33.24 -19.53
C SER A 104 83.03 34.61 -20.18
N PRO A 105 81.90 35.31 -19.95
CA PRO A 105 81.68 36.65 -20.48
C PRO A 105 82.52 37.72 -19.78
N PHE A 106 82.77 38.82 -20.51
CA PHE A 106 83.39 40.05 -20.03
C PHE A 106 82.80 41.26 -20.76
N ASP A 107 82.67 42.38 -20.05
CA ASP A 107 81.96 43.55 -20.57
C ASP A 107 82.83 44.42 -21.49
N TYR A 108 82.38 44.66 -22.71
CA TYR A 108 82.83 45.79 -23.52
C TYR A 108 82.05 47.05 -23.14
N THR A 109 82.79 48.11 -22.80
CA THR A 109 82.24 49.45 -22.53
C THR A 109 82.80 50.45 -23.53
N LEU A 110 81.91 51.20 -24.19
CA LEU A 110 82.19 52.31 -25.09
C LEU A 110 81.79 53.60 -24.36
N THR A 111 82.64 54.62 -24.35
CA THR A 111 82.35 55.90 -23.69
C THR A 111 82.66 57.06 -24.63
N VAL A 112 81.69 57.97 -24.80
CA VAL A 112 81.79 59.19 -25.63
C VAL A 112 81.43 60.41 -24.79
N THR A 113 82.36 61.37 -24.66
CA THR A 113 82.12 62.66 -24.00
C THR A 113 82.14 63.81 -25.00
N ASN A 114 81.10 64.64 -25.02
CA ASN A 114 81.12 65.92 -25.76
C ASN A 114 82.07 66.90 -25.05
N THR A 115 83.14 67.31 -25.75
CA THR A 115 84.16 68.25 -25.27
C THR A 115 84.21 69.54 -26.12
N GLY A 116 83.18 69.78 -26.93
CA GLY A 116 83.02 70.98 -27.76
C GLY A 116 82.34 72.14 -27.05
N ASP A 117 82.27 73.27 -27.77
CA ASP A 117 81.52 74.48 -27.38
C ASP A 117 80.08 74.46 -27.97
N ARG A 118 79.59 73.27 -28.37
CA ARG A 118 78.27 73.06 -28.97
C ARG A 118 77.67 71.71 -28.59
N ASP A 119 76.35 71.64 -28.66
CA ASP A 119 75.61 70.40 -28.60
C ASP A 119 75.78 69.63 -29.93
N ILE A 120 75.98 68.32 -29.83
CA ILE A 120 76.07 67.39 -30.97
C ILE A 120 74.67 66.84 -31.22
N ILE A 121 74.19 66.93 -32.45
CA ILE A 121 72.86 66.43 -32.85
C ILE A 121 73.06 65.12 -33.63
N ASP A 122 72.12 64.19 -33.48
CA ASP A 122 72.07 62.90 -34.17
C ASP A 122 73.42 62.16 -34.21
N PRO A 123 74.05 61.90 -33.04
CA PRO A 123 75.26 61.10 -33.01
C PRO A 123 74.99 59.67 -33.47
N VAL A 124 76.01 59.02 -34.06
CA VAL A 124 75.98 57.58 -34.39
C VAL A 124 77.27 56.96 -33.88
N ILE A 125 77.14 55.86 -33.14
CA ILE A 125 78.27 55.12 -32.54
C ILE A 125 78.27 53.72 -33.17
N THR A 126 79.42 53.23 -33.64
CA THR A 126 79.52 51.89 -34.24
C THR A 126 80.71 51.13 -33.67
N ASP A 127 80.47 49.94 -33.11
CA ASP A 127 81.51 48.98 -32.75
C ASP A 127 81.95 48.17 -33.98
N GLN A 128 83.24 47.93 -34.12
CA GLN A 128 83.87 47.05 -35.12
C GLN A 128 84.54 45.88 -34.39
N LEU A 129 83.87 44.72 -34.42
CA LEU A 129 84.26 43.53 -33.69
C LEU A 129 85.51 42.85 -34.29
N PRO A 130 86.29 42.13 -33.47
CA PRO A 130 87.49 41.40 -33.92
C PRO A 130 87.12 40.23 -34.85
N TYR A 131 87.79 40.10 -35.99
CA TYR A 131 87.55 39.05 -36.98
C TYR A 131 88.84 38.35 -37.42
N ASP A 132 88.78 37.03 -37.62
CA ASP A 132 89.81 36.18 -38.22
C ASP A 132 89.26 35.39 -39.41
N VAL A 133 90.12 35.09 -40.38
CA VAL A 133 89.73 34.39 -41.63
C VAL A 133 89.49 32.88 -41.48
N GLY A 134 89.87 32.27 -40.35
CA GLY A 134 89.65 30.87 -40.04
C GLY A 134 88.58 30.62 -38.98
N LEU A 135 88.48 31.50 -37.97
CA LEU A 135 87.49 31.40 -36.88
C LEU A 135 86.24 32.29 -37.05
N GLY A 136 86.26 33.26 -37.97
CA GLY A 136 85.23 34.29 -38.05
C GLY A 136 85.39 35.35 -36.95
N THR A 137 84.28 35.87 -36.45
CA THR A 137 84.28 36.86 -35.36
C THR A 137 84.82 36.24 -34.08
N LEU A 138 85.89 36.80 -33.50
CA LEU A 138 86.65 36.20 -32.39
C LEU A 138 85.97 36.33 -31.02
N VAL A 139 84.87 37.07 -30.95
CA VAL A 139 83.99 37.17 -29.78
C VAL A 139 82.54 36.99 -30.17
N GLN A 140 81.76 36.42 -29.27
CA GLN A 140 80.33 36.18 -29.40
C GLN A 140 79.61 36.65 -28.13
N PHE A 141 78.30 36.90 -28.23
CA PHE A 141 77.45 36.94 -27.04
C PHE A 141 77.45 35.57 -26.36
N ASP A 142 77.14 35.54 -25.07
CA ASP A 142 76.98 34.27 -24.35
C ASP A 142 75.76 33.52 -24.91
N PRO A 143 75.92 32.34 -25.52
CA PRO A 143 74.84 31.61 -26.17
C PRO A 143 73.91 30.89 -25.17
N ASP A 144 74.24 30.93 -23.88
CA ASP A 144 73.41 30.43 -22.77
C ASP A 144 72.75 31.58 -21.97
N ALA A 145 72.89 32.84 -22.43
CA ALA A 145 72.23 33.98 -21.81
C ALA A 145 70.71 33.97 -22.01
N ASP A 146 69.98 34.41 -20.99
CA ASP A 146 68.53 34.59 -21.04
C ASP A 146 68.17 35.66 -22.10
N VAL A 147 67.48 35.23 -23.16
CA VAL A 147 67.06 36.07 -24.30
C VAL A 147 66.10 37.20 -23.91
N SER A 148 65.50 37.16 -22.72
CA SER A 148 64.68 38.25 -22.16
C SER A 148 65.50 39.34 -21.44
N THR A 149 66.80 39.12 -21.23
CA THR A 149 67.71 40.12 -20.63
C THR A 149 68.27 41.05 -21.70
N ASP A 150 68.11 42.36 -21.51
CA ASP A 150 68.70 43.38 -22.38
C ASP A 150 70.23 43.21 -22.48
N ARG A 151 70.72 42.81 -23.66
CA ARG A 151 72.16 42.63 -23.95
C ARG A 151 72.98 43.93 -23.93
N TYR A 152 72.32 45.09 -23.82
CA TYR A 152 72.93 46.41 -23.88
C TYR A 152 72.42 47.31 -22.76
N THR A 153 73.35 47.93 -22.03
CA THR A 153 73.05 48.97 -21.03
C THR A 153 73.55 50.33 -21.50
N PHE A 154 72.77 51.37 -21.24
CA PHE A 154 72.99 52.73 -21.77
C PHE A 154 72.93 53.75 -20.64
N GLU A 155 74.03 54.46 -20.37
CA GLU A 155 74.13 55.43 -19.28
C GLU A 155 74.48 56.85 -19.79
N THR A 156 73.98 57.86 -19.09
CA THR A 156 74.37 59.27 -19.28
C THR A 156 74.95 59.85 -18.00
N SER A 157 76.01 60.65 -18.11
CA SER A 157 76.48 61.51 -17.01
C SER A 157 76.84 62.92 -17.50
N GLY A 158 76.80 63.91 -16.60
CA GLY A 158 76.97 65.32 -16.95
C GLY A 158 75.64 66.02 -17.30
N PRO A 159 75.68 67.17 -18.01
CA PRO A 159 74.49 67.88 -18.47
C PRO A 159 73.65 67.06 -19.46
N SER A 160 72.39 67.41 -19.67
CA SER A 160 71.52 66.76 -20.67
C SER A 160 70.59 67.77 -21.36
N SER A 161 70.16 67.44 -22.57
CA SER A 161 69.14 68.21 -23.29
C SER A 161 67.77 68.02 -22.64
N ALA A 162 67.10 69.13 -22.32
CA ALA A 162 65.76 69.12 -21.71
C ALA A 162 64.63 68.84 -22.71
N THR A 163 64.93 68.82 -24.01
CA THR A 163 63.94 68.58 -25.08
C THR A 163 64.15 67.21 -25.74
N ASN A 164 65.40 66.93 -26.15
CA ASN A 164 65.77 65.74 -26.90
C ASN A 164 67.01 65.07 -26.24
N PRO A 165 66.89 64.49 -25.04
CA PRO A 165 68.02 63.85 -24.36
C PRO A 165 68.57 62.63 -25.12
N MET A 166 69.82 62.27 -24.85
CA MET A 166 70.34 60.93 -25.14
C MET A 166 69.48 59.88 -24.43
N PRO A 167 68.96 58.85 -25.12
CA PRO A 167 68.11 57.83 -24.51
C PRO A 167 68.94 56.78 -23.74
N THR A 168 68.35 56.21 -22.69
CA THR A 168 68.98 55.21 -21.81
C THR A 168 68.25 53.85 -21.82
N THR A 169 67.45 53.58 -22.86
CA THR A 169 66.61 52.38 -23.00
C THR A 169 66.74 51.80 -24.40
N LEU A 170 66.73 50.48 -24.52
CA LEU A 170 66.74 49.79 -25.81
C LEU A 170 65.34 49.86 -26.46
N GLY A 171 65.29 50.10 -27.77
CA GLY A 171 64.08 49.98 -28.58
C GLY A 171 62.98 51.03 -28.33
N GLY A 172 61.88 50.88 -29.08
CA GLY A 172 60.75 51.82 -29.06
C GLY A 172 61.05 53.17 -29.72
N ALA A 173 60.01 53.98 -29.93
CA ALA A 173 60.10 55.23 -30.71
C ALA A 173 60.94 56.36 -30.05
N ALA A 174 61.48 56.14 -28.85
CA ALA A 174 62.29 57.09 -28.09
C ALA A 174 63.58 56.45 -27.51
N GLY A 175 63.89 55.20 -27.83
CA GLY A 175 65.07 54.49 -27.33
C GLY A 175 66.18 54.32 -28.38
N VAL A 176 67.23 53.59 -28.00
CA VAL A 176 68.35 53.24 -28.89
C VAL A 176 67.89 52.19 -29.89
N THR A 177 68.18 52.41 -31.17
CA THR A 177 68.07 51.39 -32.22
C THR A 177 69.44 50.77 -32.46
N VAL A 178 69.56 49.48 -32.20
CA VAL A 178 70.78 48.68 -32.40
C VAL A 178 70.66 47.89 -33.71
N ALA A 179 71.74 47.86 -34.48
CA ALA A 179 71.87 47.03 -35.68
C ALA A 179 73.11 46.14 -35.53
N GLU A 180 72.90 44.82 -35.52
CA GLU A 180 73.95 43.82 -35.39
C GLU A 180 74.25 43.17 -36.76
N ASP A 181 75.53 43.11 -37.12
CA ASP A 181 76.06 42.39 -38.29
C ASP A 181 77.24 41.54 -37.80
N LEU A 182 76.96 40.42 -37.16
CA LEU A 182 77.96 39.63 -36.42
C LEU A 182 78.69 38.59 -37.29
N ASP A 183 78.09 38.19 -38.41
CA ASP A 183 78.56 37.09 -39.27
C ASP A 183 79.35 37.57 -40.51
N SER A 184 79.47 38.88 -40.72
CA SER A 184 80.19 39.42 -41.87
C SER A 184 81.71 39.44 -41.67
N ALA A 185 82.45 39.62 -42.76
CA ALA A 185 83.92 39.76 -42.72
C ALA A 185 84.41 41.10 -42.14
N THR A 186 83.49 41.99 -41.75
CA THR A 186 83.74 43.24 -41.03
C THR A 186 82.64 43.42 -39.97
N PRO A 187 82.62 42.57 -38.93
CA PRO A 187 81.46 42.45 -38.05
C PRO A 187 81.26 43.71 -37.20
N THR A 188 80.01 44.16 -37.06
CA THR A 188 79.70 45.44 -36.40
C THR A 188 78.48 45.41 -35.49
N ILE A 189 78.45 46.38 -34.55
CA ILE A 189 77.26 46.73 -33.76
C ILE A 189 77.04 48.24 -33.87
N GLY A 190 76.05 48.65 -34.67
CA GLY A 190 75.68 50.05 -34.87
C GLY A 190 74.63 50.51 -33.86
N PHE A 191 74.89 51.63 -33.18
CA PHE A 191 74.00 52.29 -32.23
C PHE A 191 73.53 53.62 -32.80
N THR A 192 72.22 53.72 -33.02
CA THR A 192 71.54 54.91 -33.57
C THR A 192 70.43 55.38 -32.63
N PHE A 193 70.16 56.69 -32.62
CA PHE A 193 69.20 57.32 -31.71
C PHE A 193 68.05 57.99 -32.48
N PRO A 194 66.93 58.35 -31.81
CA PRO A 194 65.82 59.03 -32.46
C PRO A 194 66.25 60.37 -33.08
N ALA A 195 65.70 60.70 -34.25
CA ALA A 195 66.09 61.90 -34.97
C ALA A 195 65.81 63.20 -34.18
N GLY A 196 66.82 64.06 -34.11
CA GLY A 196 66.90 65.22 -33.24
C GLY A 196 67.55 64.99 -31.87
N THR A 197 68.00 63.77 -31.51
CA THR A 197 68.65 63.49 -30.22
C THR A 197 69.93 64.30 -30.04
N VAL A 198 70.15 64.80 -28.80
CA VAL A 198 71.26 65.70 -28.47
C VAL A 198 72.16 65.12 -27.38
N LEU A 199 73.45 64.99 -27.71
CA LEU A 199 74.54 64.84 -26.73
C LEU A 199 75.03 66.25 -26.35
N ALA A 200 74.58 66.73 -25.18
CA ALA A 200 74.79 68.09 -24.72
C ALA A 200 76.27 68.39 -24.39
N GLN A 201 76.66 69.66 -24.35
CA GLN A 201 78.01 70.09 -23.97
C GLN A 201 78.43 69.54 -22.60
N GLY A 202 79.57 68.83 -22.55
CA GLY A 202 80.06 68.18 -21.34
C GLY A 202 79.32 66.90 -20.93
N GLN A 203 78.31 66.46 -21.69
CA GLN A 203 77.64 65.19 -21.47
C GLN A 203 78.55 64.03 -21.88
N THR A 204 78.51 62.95 -21.11
CA THR A 204 79.10 61.65 -21.43
C THR A 204 78.00 60.63 -21.63
N TYR A 205 78.12 59.82 -22.68
CA TYR A 205 77.30 58.67 -22.97
C TYR A 205 78.14 57.40 -22.88
N THR A 206 77.59 56.36 -22.27
CA THR A 206 78.26 55.07 -22.07
C THR A 206 77.36 53.95 -22.54
N ILE A 207 77.92 53.01 -23.30
CA ILE A 207 77.26 51.78 -23.75
C ILE A 207 78.06 50.60 -23.21
N THR A 208 77.41 49.64 -22.54
CA THR A 208 78.08 48.41 -22.07
C THR A 208 77.31 47.15 -22.48
N PHE A 209 78.03 46.14 -22.96
CA PHE A 209 77.49 44.82 -23.33
C PHE A 209 78.48 43.68 -23.07
N PRO A 210 78.02 42.49 -22.63
CA PRO A 210 78.88 41.34 -22.37
C PRO A 210 79.22 40.58 -23.66
N MET A 211 80.47 40.12 -23.76
CA MET A 211 80.98 39.25 -24.83
C MET A 211 81.89 38.17 -24.24
N MET A 212 81.97 37.00 -24.88
CA MET A 212 82.94 35.95 -24.58
C MET A 212 83.77 35.60 -25.81
N PHE A 213 84.93 34.95 -25.64
CA PHE A 213 85.68 34.39 -26.77
C PHE A 213 84.90 33.24 -27.42
N VAL A 214 84.93 33.14 -28.75
CA VAL A 214 84.41 31.97 -29.47
C VAL A 214 85.23 30.71 -29.16
N PRO A 215 84.66 29.49 -29.23
CA PRO A 215 85.43 28.26 -29.17
C PRO A 215 86.50 28.22 -30.27
N GLY A 216 87.74 27.84 -29.91
CA GLY A 216 88.86 27.74 -30.86
C GLY A 216 89.89 28.88 -30.81
N VAL A 217 89.57 30.03 -30.17
CA VAL A 217 90.59 31.07 -29.90
C VAL A 217 91.64 30.51 -28.93
N VAL A 218 92.93 30.70 -29.22
CA VAL A 218 94.04 30.07 -28.46
C VAL A 218 94.64 30.98 -27.38
N GLU A 219 95.39 30.38 -26.45
CA GLU A 219 96.10 31.10 -25.38
C GLU A 219 96.95 32.26 -25.93
N GLY A 220 96.75 33.46 -25.37
CA GLY A 220 97.54 34.65 -25.71
C GLY A 220 97.27 35.28 -27.08
N GLN A 221 96.29 34.78 -27.86
CA GLN A 221 95.88 35.38 -29.12
C GLN A 221 95.35 36.82 -28.90
N PRO A 222 95.91 37.87 -29.56
CA PRO A 222 95.39 39.23 -29.44
C PRO A 222 94.03 39.37 -30.11
N VAL A 223 93.08 39.95 -29.38
CA VAL A 223 91.69 40.19 -29.81
C VAL A 223 91.39 41.67 -29.64
N VAL A 224 91.45 42.43 -30.75
CA VAL A 224 91.31 43.89 -30.78
C VAL A 224 89.92 44.29 -31.26
N ASN A 225 89.16 44.96 -30.40
CA ASN A 225 87.84 45.51 -30.72
C ASN A 225 87.94 47.06 -30.79
N SER A 226 87.27 47.70 -31.75
CA SER A 226 87.31 49.16 -32.00
C SER A 226 85.92 49.78 -32.05
N PHE A 227 85.80 51.08 -31.84
CA PHE A 227 84.55 51.81 -32.11
C PHE A 227 84.79 53.22 -32.63
N ASP A 228 83.82 53.71 -33.41
CA ASP A 228 83.80 55.03 -34.02
C ASP A 228 82.57 55.83 -33.59
N VAL A 229 82.69 57.16 -33.53
CA VAL A 229 81.55 58.08 -33.36
C VAL A 229 81.53 59.21 -34.39
N SER A 230 80.34 59.46 -34.94
CA SER A 230 80.01 60.57 -35.85
C SER A 230 78.79 61.35 -35.34
N GLY A 231 78.37 62.41 -36.05
CA GLY A 231 77.19 63.22 -35.74
C GLY A 231 76.92 64.29 -36.81
N ASP A 232 76.03 65.25 -36.53
CA ASP A 232 75.55 66.26 -37.50
C ASP A 232 76.60 67.18 -38.16
N ARG A 233 77.87 67.11 -37.75
CA ARG A 233 78.97 67.93 -38.28
C ARG A 233 80.31 67.24 -38.09
N VAL A 234 81.29 67.56 -38.95
CA VAL A 234 82.68 67.12 -38.81
C VAL A 234 83.31 67.57 -37.47
N TRP A 235 84.28 66.80 -37.00
CA TRP A 235 85.02 67.04 -35.76
C TRP A 235 86.19 68.01 -35.94
N ASP A 236 86.26 69.02 -35.07
CA ASP A 236 87.42 69.90 -34.91
C ASP A 236 88.50 69.28 -34.01
N ALA A 237 88.13 68.29 -33.18
CA ALA A 237 89.05 67.47 -32.40
C ALA A 237 88.42 66.15 -31.94
N CYS A 238 89.26 65.12 -31.87
CA CYS A 238 88.99 63.80 -31.30
C CYS A 238 90.11 63.50 -30.30
N THR A 239 89.79 63.02 -29.09
CA THR A 239 90.77 62.80 -28.02
C THR A 239 90.46 61.53 -27.21
N ALA A 240 91.42 61.04 -26.42
CA ALA A 240 91.26 59.90 -25.52
C ALA A 240 91.90 60.21 -24.15
N PRO A 241 91.43 59.57 -23.06
CA PRO A 241 92.08 59.62 -21.76
C PRO A 241 93.38 58.80 -21.76
N SER A 242 94.30 59.15 -20.85
CA SER A 242 95.59 58.48 -20.68
C SER A 242 95.49 56.95 -20.66
N GLY A 243 96.32 56.27 -21.44
CA GLY A 243 96.31 54.81 -21.59
C GLY A 243 95.51 54.30 -22.78
N HIS A 244 94.71 55.16 -23.43
CA HIS A 244 93.93 54.84 -24.63
C HIS A 244 94.35 55.74 -25.80
N THR A 245 94.00 55.36 -27.02
CA THR A 245 94.31 56.12 -28.26
C THR A 245 93.04 56.57 -28.97
N ALA A 246 93.06 57.77 -29.54
CA ALA A 246 91.98 58.31 -30.37
C ALA A 246 92.50 58.85 -31.70
N GLN A 247 91.72 58.67 -32.77
CA GLN A 247 92.08 59.11 -34.12
C GLN A 247 90.88 59.68 -34.89
N LEU A 248 91.11 60.73 -35.68
CA LEU A 248 90.14 61.21 -36.67
C LEU A 248 90.19 60.34 -37.93
N LEU A 249 89.03 59.86 -38.38
CA LEU A 249 88.87 59.08 -39.61
C LEU A 249 87.97 59.81 -40.63
N ASN A 250 87.91 59.28 -41.85
CA ASN A 250 86.97 59.66 -42.91
C ASN A 250 86.78 61.18 -43.12
N GLN A 251 87.88 61.91 -43.30
CA GLN A 251 87.89 63.37 -43.51
C GLN A 251 87.35 64.17 -42.30
N ASN A 252 87.50 63.60 -41.09
CA ASN A 252 87.04 64.10 -39.80
C ASN A 252 85.52 63.95 -39.55
N THR A 253 84.79 63.09 -40.28
CA THR A 253 83.41 62.71 -39.90
C THR A 253 83.37 61.83 -38.64
N GLU A 254 84.45 61.09 -38.37
CA GLU A 254 84.50 60.06 -37.33
C GLU A 254 85.66 60.27 -36.36
N CYS A 255 85.42 59.86 -35.11
CA CYS A 255 86.39 59.80 -34.03
C CYS A 255 86.45 58.37 -33.49
N SER A 256 87.63 57.75 -33.56
CA SER A 256 87.85 56.30 -33.42
C SER A 256 88.72 55.94 -32.22
N THR A 257 88.47 54.81 -31.55
CA THR A 257 89.30 54.24 -30.48
C THR A 257 89.21 52.71 -30.41
N ASN A 258 90.08 52.04 -29.64
CA ASN A 258 90.13 50.58 -29.55
C ASN A 258 90.56 50.05 -28.17
N ALA A 259 90.39 48.74 -27.98
CA ALA A 259 90.77 48.00 -26.79
C ALA A 259 91.18 46.55 -27.16
N GLU A 260 92.24 46.03 -26.53
CA GLU A 260 92.83 44.71 -26.81
C GLU A 260 92.73 43.77 -25.60
N VAL A 261 92.16 42.59 -25.81
CA VAL A 261 92.09 41.50 -24.82
C VAL A 261 92.80 40.24 -25.32
N THR A 262 93.15 39.32 -24.40
CA THR A 262 93.88 38.07 -24.70
C THR A 262 93.36 36.90 -23.87
N PRO A 263 93.15 35.68 -24.42
CA PRO A 263 92.71 34.53 -23.63
C PRO A 263 93.78 33.96 -22.69
N GLN A 264 93.40 33.63 -21.46
CA GLN A 264 94.20 32.86 -20.50
C GLN A 264 94.15 31.35 -20.81
N ARG A 265 95.24 30.60 -20.52
CA ARG A 265 95.21 29.13 -20.48
C ARG A 265 94.24 28.58 -19.43
N LEU A 266 93.06 28.11 -19.86
CA LEU A 266 92.12 27.34 -19.03
C LEU A 266 91.46 26.21 -19.85
N PRO A 267 91.19 25.05 -19.25
CA PRO A 267 90.26 24.06 -19.79
C PRO A 267 88.82 24.52 -19.51
N SER A 268 87.91 24.26 -20.46
CA SER A 268 86.47 24.47 -20.27
C SER A 268 85.70 23.60 -21.27
N ILE A 269 84.52 23.14 -20.87
CA ILE A 269 83.57 22.44 -21.75
C ILE A 269 82.21 23.10 -21.61
N ARG A 270 81.58 23.41 -22.75
CA ARG A 270 80.15 23.70 -22.84
C ARG A 270 79.44 22.45 -23.36
N GLY A 271 78.55 21.89 -22.55
CA GLY A 271 77.70 20.76 -22.88
C GLY A 271 76.24 21.19 -22.92
N THR A 272 75.64 21.20 -24.12
CA THR A 272 74.21 21.45 -24.35
C THR A 272 73.47 20.15 -24.57
N LYS A 273 72.29 20.00 -23.96
CA LYS A 273 71.40 18.85 -24.13
C LYS A 273 70.15 19.29 -24.88
N SER A 274 69.71 18.47 -25.82
CA SER A 274 68.47 18.68 -26.57
C SER A 274 67.76 17.36 -26.86
N VAL A 275 66.48 17.42 -27.21
CA VAL A 275 65.61 16.23 -27.34
C VAL A 275 64.66 16.34 -28.55
N ARG A 276 64.33 15.21 -29.18
CA ARG A 276 63.47 15.15 -30.37
C ARG A 276 62.52 13.95 -30.31
N ALA A 277 61.21 14.19 -30.39
CA ALA A 277 60.21 13.14 -30.54
C ALA A 277 60.40 12.36 -31.85
N ILE A 278 60.33 11.03 -31.81
CA ILE A 278 60.49 10.13 -32.96
C ILE A 278 59.10 9.62 -33.41
N ASN A 279 58.55 10.24 -34.44
CA ASN A 279 57.32 9.79 -35.08
C ASN A 279 57.54 8.56 -35.99
N PRO A 280 56.87 7.41 -35.75
CA PRO A 280 57.01 6.21 -36.59
C PRO A 280 56.44 6.36 -38.01
N ALA A 281 55.57 7.34 -38.28
CA ALA A 281 54.95 7.55 -39.59
C ALA A 281 55.85 8.27 -40.62
N GLY A 282 57.04 8.74 -40.22
CA GLY A 282 58.04 9.31 -41.14
C GLY A 282 57.83 10.79 -41.47
N GLY A 283 58.45 11.66 -40.67
CA GLY A 283 58.40 13.12 -40.79
C GLY A 283 58.47 13.77 -39.41
N PHE A 284 58.76 15.08 -39.35
CA PHE A 284 58.79 15.87 -38.11
C PHE A 284 57.36 16.12 -37.56
N ASN A 285 56.62 15.04 -37.27
CA ASN A 285 55.35 15.11 -36.56
C ASN A 285 55.66 15.00 -35.06
N ASN A 286 56.16 16.08 -34.49
CA ASN A 286 55.99 16.30 -33.07
C ASN A 286 54.48 16.48 -32.81
N HIS A 287 53.94 16.05 -31.67
CA HIS A 287 52.53 16.29 -31.31
C HIS A 287 52.33 17.75 -30.84
N GLY A 288 52.88 18.72 -31.58
CA GLY A 288 53.13 20.05 -31.07
C GLY A 288 54.14 20.07 -29.90
N PHE A 289 54.37 21.26 -29.37
CA PHE A 289 55.15 21.48 -28.15
C PHE A 289 54.20 21.94 -27.06
N VAL A 290 54.57 21.80 -25.77
CA VAL A 290 53.73 22.28 -24.66
C VAL A 290 53.45 23.79 -24.77
N ASP A 291 54.45 24.55 -25.22
CA ASP A 291 54.29 25.92 -25.68
C ASP A 291 54.98 26.06 -27.04
N ALA A 292 54.20 26.28 -28.09
CA ALA A 292 54.72 26.40 -29.46
C ALA A 292 55.35 27.76 -29.74
N ASP A 293 54.86 28.84 -29.11
CA ASP A 293 55.40 30.20 -29.29
C ASP A 293 56.76 30.32 -28.58
N ALA A 294 56.91 29.68 -27.41
CA ALA A 294 58.19 29.58 -26.70
C ALA A 294 59.23 28.69 -27.41
N CYS A 295 58.86 27.95 -28.45
CA CYS A 295 59.75 27.03 -29.17
C CYS A 295 60.44 27.63 -30.40
N GLU A 296 59.96 28.74 -30.98
CA GLU A 296 60.44 29.25 -32.28
C GLU A 296 61.96 29.49 -32.33
N ASN A 297 62.56 29.90 -31.20
CA ASN A 297 64.00 30.21 -31.08
C ASN A 297 64.82 29.12 -30.38
N PHE A 298 64.21 27.98 -30.02
CA PHE A 298 64.81 26.93 -29.19
C PHE A 298 64.81 25.56 -29.90
N LEU A 299 64.82 25.57 -31.23
CA LEU A 299 64.89 24.41 -32.11
C LEU A 299 66.05 24.56 -33.09
N ASP A 300 66.84 23.50 -33.27
CA ASP A 300 67.87 23.47 -34.33
C ASP A 300 67.36 22.89 -35.66
N SER A 301 68.20 22.96 -36.70
CA SER A 301 67.88 22.49 -38.05
C SER A 301 67.60 20.98 -38.17
N ASP A 302 67.99 20.19 -37.18
CA ASP A 302 67.71 18.76 -37.13
C ASP A 302 66.42 18.45 -36.33
N GLY A 303 65.76 19.48 -35.79
CA GLY A 303 64.52 19.36 -35.02
C GLY A 303 64.70 18.93 -33.57
N PHE A 304 65.89 19.10 -32.97
CA PHE A 304 66.05 18.92 -31.52
C PHE A 304 65.70 20.21 -30.76
N ALA A 305 64.95 20.05 -29.68
CA ALA A 305 64.51 21.11 -28.77
C ALA A 305 65.48 21.30 -27.60
N PHE A 306 65.83 22.55 -27.31
CA PHE A 306 66.59 22.98 -26.14
C PHE A 306 65.62 23.58 -25.11
N GLN A 307 65.96 23.57 -23.81
CA GLN A 307 65.18 24.33 -22.81
C GLN A 307 65.09 25.82 -23.24
N SER A 308 63.92 26.45 -23.26
CA SER A 308 62.64 26.04 -22.64
C SER A 308 61.64 25.27 -23.52
N CYS A 309 62.01 24.90 -24.73
CA CYS A 309 61.15 24.14 -25.64
C CYS A 309 61.03 22.66 -25.20
N VAL A 310 59.79 22.14 -25.20
CA VAL A 310 59.44 20.79 -24.72
C VAL A 310 58.52 20.09 -25.75
N PRO A 311 58.99 19.08 -26.51
CA PRO A 311 58.17 18.31 -27.44
C PRO A 311 57.20 17.38 -26.70
N ARG A 312 56.12 16.99 -27.38
CA ARG A 312 55.04 16.15 -26.85
C ARG A 312 55.08 14.76 -27.50
N THR A 313 54.93 13.72 -26.70
CA THR A 313 54.99 12.29 -27.09
C THR A 313 53.90 11.48 -26.42
N MET A 314 53.31 10.52 -27.13
CA MET A 314 52.38 9.56 -26.52
C MET A 314 53.14 8.52 -25.68
N PRO A 315 52.53 7.93 -24.64
CA PRO A 315 53.04 6.74 -23.96
C PRO A 315 53.53 5.66 -24.93
N GLY A 316 54.77 5.19 -24.76
CA GLY A 316 55.40 4.19 -25.64
C GLY A 316 55.82 4.70 -27.02
N GLN A 317 55.74 6.01 -27.31
CA GLN A 317 56.53 6.60 -28.39
C GLN A 317 57.97 6.83 -27.94
N ALA A 318 58.90 6.86 -28.90
CA ALA A 318 60.32 7.07 -28.63
C ALA A 318 60.74 8.53 -28.78
N GLU A 319 61.76 8.94 -28.03
CA GLU A 319 62.41 10.25 -28.12
C GLU A 319 63.95 10.14 -28.10
N GLU A 320 64.60 10.92 -28.96
CA GLU A 320 66.05 10.92 -29.14
C GLU A 320 66.68 12.08 -28.37
N TRP A 321 67.66 11.78 -27.51
CA TRP A 321 68.43 12.77 -26.76
C TRP A 321 69.78 13.01 -27.43
N ARG A 322 70.09 14.28 -27.70
CA ARG A 322 71.41 14.73 -28.17
C ARG A 322 72.17 15.45 -27.05
N LEU A 323 73.44 15.11 -26.87
CA LEU A 323 74.39 15.82 -26.01
C LEU A 323 75.50 16.39 -26.88
N THR A 324 75.55 17.71 -27.03
CA THR A 324 76.58 18.42 -27.80
C THR A 324 77.62 18.98 -26.85
N LEU A 325 78.87 18.56 -27.00
CA LEU A 325 80.00 18.83 -26.10
C LEU A 325 81.07 19.60 -26.86
N THR A 326 81.35 20.84 -26.46
CA THR A 326 82.33 21.72 -27.12
C THR A 326 83.46 22.08 -26.16
N ASN A 327 84.72 21.87 -26.57
CA ASN A 327 85.88 22.42 -25.86
C ASN A 327 85.95 23.94 -26.09
N ASN A 328 85.28 24.71 -25.24
CA ASN A 328 85.31 26.18 -25.26
C ASN A 328 86.43 26.77 -24.38
N GLY A 329 87.36 25.93 -23.90
CA GLY A 329 88.62 26.37 -23.30
C GLY A 329 89.71 26.60 -24.34
N THR A 330 90.86 27.08 -23.89
CA THR A 330 92.08 27.26 -24.71
C THR A 330 93.07 26.10 -24.53
N THR A 331 92.63 25.00 -23.92
CA THR A 331 93.49 23.86 -23.52
C THR A 331 93.00 22.57 -24.20
N PRO A 332 93.86 21.83 -24.92
CA PRO A 332 93.48 20.54 -25.50
C PRO A 332 93.20 19.50 -24.40
N LEU A 333 92.23 18.61 -24.64
CA LEU A 333 91.79 17.61 -23.66
C LEU A 333 92.18 16.19 -24.10
N THR A 334 92.47 15.30 -23.15
CA THR A 334 92.90 13.91 -23.41
C THR A 334 91.79 12.87 -23.22
N ARG A 335 90.71 13.22 -22.50
CA ARG A 335 89.53 12.38 -22.29
C ARG A 335 88.39 13.28 -21.83
N MET A 336 87.16 13.01 -22.28
CA MET A 336 85.94 13.50 -21.65
C MET A 336 85.20 12.33 -20.98
N VAL A 337 84.52 12.61 -19.88
CA VAL A 337 83.58 11.67 -19.24
C VAL A 337 82.28 12.39 -18.99
N VAL A 338 81.19 11.82 -19.47
CA VAL A 338 79.84 12.40 -19.43
C VAL A 338 78.91 11.42 -18.73
N ALA A 339 78.14 11.88 -17.74
CA ALA A 339 77.06 11.12 -17.14
C ALA A 339 75.71 11.76 -17.47
N ASP A 340 74.70 10.94 -17.68
CA ASP A 340 73.34 11.35 -18.03
C ASP A 340 72.35 10.52 -17.18
N LEU A 341 71.61 11.19 -16.29
CA LEU A 341 70.67 10.54 -15.38
C LEU A 341 69.28 10.59 -16.00
N LEU A 342 68.68 9.44 -16.28
CA LEU A 342 67.36 9.37 -16.91
C LEU A 342 66.27 9.98 -16.00
N PRO A 343 65.27 10.67 -16.56
CA PRO A 343 64.13 11.18 -15.80
C PRO A 343 63.41 10.11 -14.99
N VAL A 344 63.16 10.42 -13.72
CA VAL A 344 62.27 9.68 -12.82
C VAL A 344 61.61 10.66 -11.84
N PRO A 345 60.38 10.43 -11.34
CA PRO A 345 59.72 11.36 -10.43
C PRO A 345 60.52 11.68 -9.16
N GLY A 346 60.73 12.98 -8.90
CA GLY A 346 61.49 13.47 -7.73
C GLY A 346 63.02 13.39 -7.88
N ASP A 347 63.53 13.36 -9.12
CA ASP A 347 64.95 13.33 -9.46
C ASP A 347 65.71 14.64 -9.19
N GLU A 348 67.03 14.53 -9.00
CA GLU A 348 67.98 15.64 -8.79
C GLU A 348 69.16 15.56 -9.78
N THR A 349 69.82 16.69 -10.06
CA THR A 349 71.07 16.71 -10.85
C THR A 349 72.27 16.10 -10.11
N ILE A 350 73.15 15.40 -10.82
CA ILE A 350 74.16 14.47 -10.26
C ILE A 350 75.17 15.13 -9.31
N MET A 351 75.55 16.39 -9.57
CA MET A 351 76.59 17.11 -8.80
C MET A 351 76.06 18.17 -7.84
N ALA A 352 74.97 18.83 -8.21
CA ALA A 352 74.46 20.00 -7.52
C ALA A 352 73.21 19.73 -6.65
N GLY A 353 72.53 18.60 -6.84
CA GLY A 353 71.34 18.24 -6.06
C GLY A 353 70.12 19.14 -6.37
N PHE A 354 70.01 19.66 -7.60
CA PHE A 354 68.85 20.45 -7.99
C PHE A 354 67.72 19.54 -8.48
N VAL A 355 66.57 19.58 -7.79
CA VAL A 355 65.37 18.84 -8.21
C VAL A 355 64.98 19.24 -9.62
N ARG A 356 64.85 18.26 -10.54
CA ARG A 356 64.61 18.54 -11.97
C ARG A 356 63.13 18.71 -12.29
N ASN A 357 62.26 18.28 -11.37
CA ASN A 357 60.79 18.27 -11.45
C ASN A 357 60.21 17.35 -12.53
N SER A 358 60.85 16.20 -12.79
CA SER A 358 60.22 15.15 -13.61
C SER A 358 58.93 14.62 -12.94
N GLN A 359 57.88 14.44 -13.73
CA GLN A 359 56.55 13.96 -13.29
C GLN A 359 56.27 12.51 -13.72
N TRP A 360 57.05 11.96 -14.65
CA TRP A 360 57.03 10.57 -15.11
C TRP A 360 58.47 10.07 -15.39
N SER A 361 58.61 8.76 -15.65
CA SER A 361 59.90 8.11 -15.92
C SER A 361 60.08 7.73 -17.39
N THR A 362 61.20 8.09 -18.00
CA THR A 362 61.58 7.58 -19.34
C THR A 362 62.10 6.16 -19.27
N VAL A 363 61.79 5.34 -20.27
CA VAL A 363 62.33 3.98 -20.44
C VAL A 363 63.53 4.02 -21.40
N LEU A 364 64.68 3.45 -21.06
CA LEU A 364 65.80 3.38 -22.03
C LEU A 364 65.58 2.23 -23.02
N THR A 365 65.80 2.49 -24.30
CA THR A 365 65.71 1.47 -25.36
C THR A 365 66.99 0.63 -25.48
N ASP A 366 66.92 -0.49 -26.19
CA ASP A 366 68.10 -1.31 -26.54
C ASP A 366 68.95 -0.71 -27.69
N ALA A 367 68.59 0.48 -28.18
CA ALA A 367 69.30 1.16 -29.26
C ALA A 367 70.66 1.72 -28.78
N ALA A 368 71.74 1.04 -29.19
CA ALA A 368 73.11 1.39 -28.84
C ALA A 368 73.46 2.87 -29.10
N PRO A 369 73.95 3.62 -28.09
CA PRO A 369 74.30 5.03 -28.25
C PRO A 369 75.40 5.27 -29.31
N SER A 370 75.35 6.44 -29.96
CA SER A 370 76.30 6.80 -31.03
C SER A 370 77.02 8.13 -30.78
N MET A 371 78.13 8.34 -31.51
CA MET A 371 78.95 9.56 -31.44
C MET A 371 79.27 10.10 -32.84
N ALA A 372 79.24 11.42 -33.00
CA ALA A 372 79.74 12.15 -34.16
C ALA A 372 80.59 13.38 -33.75
N GLY A 373 81.30 13.98 -34.70
CA GLY A 373 82.01 15.27 -34.54
C GLY A 373 83.54 15.16 -34.56
N ILE A 374 84.12 14.19 -33.84
CA ILE A 374 85.58 13.94 -33.82
C ILE A 374 85.94 12.51 -34.22
N ALA A 375 87.20 12.29 -34.59
CA ALA A 375 87.80 10.96 -34.56
C ALA A 375 88.10 10.55 -33.10
N GLY A 376 87.96 9.27 -32.78
CA GLY A 376 88.16 8.74 -31.43
C GLY A 376 87.29 7.52 -31.15
N THR A 377 87.21 7.15 -29.88
CA THR A 377 86.31 6.09 -29.38
C THR A 377 85.41 6.65 -28.28
N MET A 378 84.12 6.31 -28.36
CA MET A 378 83.16 6.49 -27.28
C MET A 378 82.76 5.10 -26.78
N THR A 379 82.84 4.89 -25.47
CA THR A 379 82.37 3.65 -24.83
C THR A 379 81.20 3.98 -23.92
N PRO A 380 79.98 3.48 -24.21
CA PRO A 380 78.80 3.69 -23.39
C PRO A 380 78.71 2.61 -22.29
N TYR A 381 78.47 3.07 -21.08
CA TYR A 381 78.19 2.23 -19.91
C TYR A 381 76.85 2.64 -19.29
N VAL A 382 76.21 1.73 -18.56
CA VAL A 382 74.91 1.89 -17.91
C VAL A 382 74.93 1.34 -16.49
N THR A 383 74.03 1.83 -15.64
CA THR A 383 73.81 1.30 -14.27
C THR A 383 72.32 1.35 -13.92
N THR A 384 71.88 0.39 -13.13
CA THR A 384 70.54 0.33 -12.53
C THR A 384 70.55 0.83 -11.06
N ALA A 385 71.72 1.27 -10.57
CA ALA A 385 71.87 1.83 -9.23
C ALA A 385 71.16 3.19 -9.10
N PRO A 386 70.63 3.56 -7.92
CA PRO A 386 70.01 4.88 -7.73
C PRO A 386 71.02 6.01 -7.90
N ALA A 387 70.57 7.22 -8.26
CA ALA A 387 71.44 8.40 -8.47
C ALA A 387 72.37 8.73 -7.27
N THR A 388 71.97 8.35 -6.06
CA THR A 388 72.75 8.50 -4.81
C THR A 388 73.87 7.47 -4.63
N ALA A 389 73.98 6.49 -5.53
CA ALA A 389 75.02 5.47 -5.48
C ALA A 389 76.40 6.10 -5.78
N ALA A 390 77.38 5.83 -4.91
CA ALA A 390 78.68 6.48 -4.97
C ALA A 390 79.40 6.35 -6.32
N CYS A 391 79.15 5.29 -7.10
CA CYS A 391 79.71 5.11 -8.44
C CYS A 391 79.22 6.15 -9.45
N VAL A 392 77.96 6.59 -9.39
CA VAL A 392 77.36 7.61 -10.28
C VAL A 392 78.14 8.91 -10.19
N THR A 393 78.26 9.46 -8.98
CA THR A 393 79.02 10.70 -8.72
C THR A 393 80.53 10.51 -8.91
N ASN A 394 81.12 9.39 -8.47
CA ASN A 394 82.58 9.22 -8.52
C ASN A 394 83.14 8.97 -9.93
N ALA A 395 82.41 8.27 -10.81
CA ALA A 395 82.87 8.00 -12.17
C ALA A 395 83.11 9.31 -12.94
N VAL A 396 82.14 10.23 -12.91
CA VAL A 396 82.27 11.53 -13.56
C VAL A 396 83.25 12.46 -12.84
N ASN A 397 83.39 12.40 -11.51
CA ASN A 397 84.40 13.21 -10.79
C ASN A 397 85.86 12.73 -10.97
N THR A 398 86.08 11.46 -11.31
CA THR A 398 87.42 10.87 -11.37
C THR A 398 87.72 10.23 -12.73
N PRO A 399 87.75 11.02 -13.83
CA PRO A 399 87.93 10.52 -15.20
C PRO A 399 89.30 9.86 -15.47
N THR A 400 90.19 9.75 -14.48
CA THR A 400 91.43 8.96 -14.53
C THR A 400 91.14 7.46 -14.59
N ASP A 401 92.04 6.68 -15.19
CA ASP A 401 91.89 5.21 -15.29
C ASP A 401 91.62 4.56 -13.94
N ALA A 402 92.38 4.98 -12.92
CA ALA A 402 92.27 4.47 -11.55
C ALA A 402 91.04 4.97 -10.79
N GLY A 403 90.32 5.99 -11.30
CA GLY A 403 89.03 6.44 -10.77
C GLY A 403 87.87 5.69 -11.40
N LEU A 404 87.83 5.69 -12.74
CA LEU A 404 86.87 4.94 -13.55
C LEU A 404 86.87 3.45 -13.20
N ALA A 405 88.04 2.82 -13.05
CA ALA A 405 88.15 1.38 -12.71
C ALA A 405 87.60 0.98 -11.31
N ASN A 406 87.27 1.95 -10.43
CA ASN A 406 86.53 1.64 -9.19
C ASN A 406 85.01 1.57 -9.43
N CYS A 407 84.52 2.35 -10.40
CA CYS A 407 83.09 2.61 -10.62
C CYS A 407 82.52 1.84 -11.82
N ILE A 408 83.38 1.42 -12.74
CA ILE A 408 83.07 0.62 -13.93
C ILE A 408 83.45 -0.85 -13.67
N ASP A 409 82.63 -1.79 -14.14
CA ASP A 409 82.99 -3.19 -14.32
C ASP A 409 82.84 -3.60 -15.79
N ALA A 410 83.93 -3.54 -16.55
CA ALA A 410 83.93 -3.79 -18.00
C ALA A 410 83.70 -5.27 -18.39
N ALA A 411 83.41 -6.14 -17.41
CA ALA A 411 83.05 -7.55 -17.61
C ALA A 411 81.82 -7.99 -16.79
N GLY A 412 81.15 -7.07 -16.09
CA GLY A 412 79.90 -7.32 -15.38
C GLY A 412 78.66 -7.23 -16.29
N GLY A 413 77.51 -7.64 -15.76
CA GLY A 413 76.20 -7.49 -16.40
C GLY A 413 75.13 -7.01 -15.40
N ASP A 414 73.89 -7.48 -15.56
CA ASP A 414 72.71 -7.05 -14.77
C ASP A 414 72.94 -7.02 -13.24
N ALA A 415 73.69 -7.98 -12.69
CA ALA A 415 73.95 -8.08 -11.26
C ALA A 415 74.94 -7.01 -10.76
N GLU A 416 75.99 -6.72 -11.54
CA GLU A 416 76.96 -5.67 -11.25
C GLU A 416 76.39 -4.28 -11.52
N ALA A 417 75.49 -4.16 -12.51
CA ALA A 417 74.80 -2.92 -12.91
C ALA A 417 74.07 -2.24 -11.73
N ALA A 418 73.59 -3.02 -10.75
CA ALA A 418 72.93 -2.51 -9.54
C ALA A 418 73.88 -1.76 -8.56
N THR A 419 75.19 -1.77 -8.79
CA THR A 419 76.18 -1.09 -7.93
C THR A 419 77.29 -0.34 -8.68
N LYS A 420 77.47 -0.62 -9.97
CA LYS A 420 78.52 -0.09 -10.84
C LYS A 420 77.96 0.19 -12.24
N PHE A 421 78.74 0.91 -13.03
CA PHE A 421 78.55 1.00 -14.47
C PHE A 421 79.08 -0.25 -15.18
N VAL A 422 78.28 -0.88 -16.03
CA VAL A 422 78.65 -2.00 -16.92
C VAL A 422 78.46 -1.60 -18.38
N PRO A 423 79.07 -2.27 -19.37
CA PRO A 423 78.89 -1.91 -20.79
C PRO A 423 77.41 -1.91 -21.21
N PHE A 424 77.01 -1.02 -22.13
CA PHE A 424 75.61 -0.92 -22.60
C PHE A 424 75.04 -2.27 -23.09
N ASP A 425 75.83 -3.03 -23.85
CA ASP A 425 75.44 -4.34 -24.41
C ASP A 425 75.45 -5.50 -23.37
N ALA A 426 75.77 -5.22 -22.10
CA ALA A 426 75.88 -6.21 -21.03
C ALA A 426 74.69 -6.22 -20.05
N VAL A 427 73.74 -5.30 -20.22
CA VAL A 427 72.43 -5.31 -19.54
C VAL A 427 71.39 -5.96 -20.45
N SER A 428 70.51 -6.78 -19.88
CA SER A 428 69.42 -7.46 -20.59
C SER A 428 68.05 -6.80 -20.43
N ASP A 429 67.91 -5.85 -19.50
CA ASP A 429 66.72 -5.03 -19.27
C ASP A 429 67.10 -3.55 -19.21
N HIS A 430 67.04 -2.87 -20.37
CA HIS A 430 67.33 -1.44 -20.47
C HIS A 430 66.28 -0.58 -19.74
N ALA A 431 65.05 -1.07 -19.53
CA ALA A 431 64.03 -0.34 -18.78
C ALA A 431 64.37 -0.16 -17.29
N ALA A 432 65.25 -1.00 -16.75
CA ALA A 432 65.77 -0.87 -15.38
C ALA A 432 66.95 0.10 -15.24
N VAL A 433 67.51 0.64 -16.33
CA VAL A 433 68.65 1.57 -16.30
C VAL A 433 68.23 2.92 -15.75
N THR A 434 69.05 3.48 -14.87
CA THR A 434 68.86 4.83 -14.29
C THR A 434 69.80 5.86 -14.91
N THR A 435 71.03 5.46 -15.24
CA THR A 435 72.10 6.41 -15.61
C THR A 435 72.98 5.83 -16.72
N LEU A 436 73.29 6.65 -17.72
CA LEU A 436 74.30 6.37 -18.74
C LEU A 436 75.61 7.10 -18.40
N LEU A 437 76.74 6.49 -18.78
CA LEU A 437 78.08 7.05 -18.65
C LEU A 437 78.86 6.84 -19.95
N PHE A 438 79.26 7.93 -20.60
CA PHE A 438 80.04 7.92 -21.83
C PHE A 438 81.49 8.29 -21.53
N VAL A 439 82.42 7.39 -21.85
CA VAL A 439 83.87 7.66 -21.79
C VAL A 439 84.35 7.92 -23.22
N ILE A 440 84.89 9.12 -23.47
CA ILE A 440 85.28 9.57 -24.82
C ILE A 440 86.79 9.83 -24.86
N GLU A 441 87.48 9.19 -25.81
CA GLU A 441 88.93 9.28 -25.97
C GLU A 441 89.32 9.60 -27.44
N PRO A 442 90.24 10.55 -27.68
CA PRO A 442 90.82 10.78 -29.00
C PRO A 442 91.80 9.64 -29.39
N PRO A 443 92.22 9.56 -30.66
CA PRO A 443 93.25 8.60 -31.09
C PRO A 443 94.56 8.76 -30.31
N ALA A 444 95.32 7.67 -30.16
CA ALA A 444 96.50 7.64 -29.31
C ALA A 444 97.62 8.59 -29.80
N GLY A 445 97.74 9.73 -29.11
CA GLY A 445 98.69 10.81 -29.43
C GLY A 445 98.04 12.10 -29.95
N GLU A 446 96.72 12.10 -30.15
CA GLU A 446 95.90 13.27 -30.50
C GLU A 446 95.17 13.82 -29.25
N PHE A 447 94.54 14.99 -29.39
CA PHE A 447 93.77 15.65 -28.35
C PHE A 447 92.41 16.12 -28.88
N ILE A 448 91.46 16.33 -27.97
CA ILE A 448 90.23 17.06 -28.26
C ILE A 448 90.58 18.56 -28.16
N GLU A 449 90.96 19.14 -29.30
CA GLU A 449 91.48 20.50 -29.42
C GLU A 449 90.44 21.59 -29.04
N PRO A 450 90.89 22.82 -28.71
CA PRO A 450 90.00 23.99 -28.60
C PRO A 450 89.11 24.15 -29.83
N GLY A 451 87.81 24.37 -29.61
CA GLY A 451 86.80 24.46 -30.67
C GLY A 451 86.27 23.13 -31.20
N ALA A 452 86.82 21.98 -30.79
CA ALA A 452 86.27 20.68 -31.17
C ALA A 452 84.88 20.45 -30.55
N VAL A 453 83.96 19.91 -31.36
CA VAL A 453 82.56 19.62 -31.01
C VAL A 453 82.30 18.12 -31.15
N ILE A 454 81.60 17.53 -30.19
CA ILE A 454 81.20 16.12 -30.16
C ILE A 454 79.69 16.05 -29.94
N ASN A 455 78.98 15.25 -30.73
CA ASN A 455 77.57 14.94 -30.51
C ASN A 455 77.43 13.49 -30.06
N LEU A 456 76.78 13.25 -28.92
CA LEU A 456 76.33 11.93 -28.47
C LEU A 456 74.82 11.81 -28.66
N HIS A 457 74.35 10.63 -29.02
CA HIS A 457 72.93 10.33 -29.25
C HIS A 457 72.52 9.04 -28.54
N PHE A 458 71.36 9.04 -27.88
CA PHE A 458 70.68 7.83 -27.36
C PHE A 458 69.14 8.00 -27.43
N ILE A 459 68.38 6.91 -27.30
CA ILE A 459 66.91 6.90 -27.46
C ILE A 459 66.24 6.32 -26.20
N THR A 460 65.20 7.02 -25.72
CA THR A 460 64.26 6.52 -24.70
C THR A 460 62.85 6.39 -25.27
N GLU A 461 61.95 5.77 -24.51
CA GLU A 461 60.51 5.79 -24.72
C GLU A 461 59.78 6.51 -23.58
N THR A 462 58.72 7.22 -23.95
CA THR A 462 57.83 7.94 -23.04
C THR A 462 57.07 6.97 -22.14
N GLY A 463 57.06 7.25 -20.83
CA GLY A 463 56.50 6.35 -19.83
C GLY A 463 55.00 6.08 -19.98
N PRO A 464 54.46 5.01 -19.36
CA PRO A 464 53.05 4.65 -19.49
C PRO A 464 52.10 5.67 -18.84
N PHE A 465 52.51 6.33 -17.75
CA PHE A 465 51.70 7.34 -17.05
C PHE A 465 52.57 8.29 -16.21
N SER A 466 51.95 9.36 -15.72
CA SER A 466 52.52 10.34 -14.77
C SER A 466 52.05 10.07 -13.36
N VAL A 467 52.92 10.28 -12.36
CA VAL A 467 52.52 10.21 -10.93
C VAL A 467 51.81 11.48 -10.44
N GLN A 468 51.62 12.46 -11.33
CA GLN A 468 50.82 13.66 -11.09
C GLN A 468 49.75 13.80 -12.19
N ASN A 469 48.51 14.02 -11.77
CA ASN A 469 47.41 14.43 -12.65
C ASN A 469 47.63 15.92 -12.98
N ALA A 470 48.08 16.20 -14.20
CA ALA A 470 48.33 17.52 -14.75
C ALA A 470 48.28 17.44 -16.28
N ASP A 471 48.13 18.58 -16.97
CA ASP A 471 48.18 18.65 -18.43
C ASP A 471 49.61 18.44 -18.94
N ASP A 472 49.78 17.58 -19.94
CA ASP A 472 51.05 17.28 -20.62
C ASP A 472 52.28 17.21 -19.69
N PRO A 473 52.26 16.35 -18.64
CA PRO A 473 53.26 16.31 -17.60
C PRO A 473 54.66 16.02 -18.17
N GLN A 474 55.69 16.58 -17.54
CA GLN A 474 57.02 16.73 -18.14
C GLN A 474 58.08 15.89 -17.43
N ALA A 475 59.04 15.36 -18.18
CA ALA A 475 60.20 14.63 -17.70
C ALA A 475 61.48 15.36 -18.13
N PHE A 476 62.35 15.71 -17.18
CA PHE A 476 63.50 16.57 -17.40
C PHE A 476 64.83 15.83 -17.21
N ASN A 477 65.64 15.79 -18.27
CA ASN A 477 66.94 15.13 -18.27
C ASN A 477 68.08 16.18 -18.37
N SER A 478 69.23 15.89 -17.75
CA SER A 478 70.38 16.80 -17.59
C SER A 478 71.70 16.05 -17.70
N LEU A 479 72.67 16.60 -18.44
CA LEU A 479 74.02 16.02 -18.53
C LEU A 479 74.99 16.58 -17.49
N THR A 480 75.98 15.77 -17.13
CA THR A 480 77.09 16.12 -16.24
C THR A 480 78.41 15.77 -16.93
N VAL A 481 79.38 16.69 -17.00
CA VAL A 481 80.64 16.45 -17.75
C VAL A 481 81.89 16.81 -16.96
N SER A 482 82.95 16.02 -17.16
CA SER A 482 84.32 16.29 -16.72
C SER A 482 85.34 15.91 -17.80
N ALA A 483 86.61 16.25 -17.59
CA ALA A 483 87.69 15.91 -18.51
C ALA A 483 89.06 15.78 -17.86
N LEU A 484 89.98 15.12 -18.57
CA LEU A 484 91.41 15.14 -18.31
C LEU A 484 92.12 16.08 -19.29
N TYR A 485 93.09 16.85 -18.80
CA TYR A 485 93.86 17.80 -19.60
C TYR A 485 95.33 17.91 -19.11
N PRO A 486 96.29 18.26 -19.99
CA PRO A 486 97.69 18.43 -19.59
C PRO A 486 97.91 19.79 -18.90
N ARG A 487 98.61 19.78 -17.76
CA ARG A 487 98.84 20.99 -16.93
C ARG A 487 99.67 22.07 -17.62
N THR A 488 100.55 21.68 -18.53
CA THR A 488 101.35 22.58 -19.39
C THR A 488 101.26 22.11 -20.84
N SER A 489 101.80 22.90 -21.77
CA SER A 489 101.93 22.55 -23.20
C SER A 489 103.12 21.63 -23.52
N ASP A 490 103.88 21.20 -22.50
CA ASP A 490 105.03 20.31 -22.69
C ASP A 490 104.59 18.87 -23.04
N PRO A 491 105.17 18.23 -24.07
CA PRO A 491 104.94 16.82 -24.35
C PRO A 491 105.29 15.94 -23.15
N GLY A 492 104.29 15.21 -22.63
CA GLY A 492 104.43 14.39 -21.41
C GLY A 492 104.13 15.13 -20.09
N SER A 493 103.53 16.32 -20.14
CA SER A 493 103.03 17.02 -18.94
C SER A 493 102.04 16.15 -18.15
N SER A 494 102.12 16.20 -16.82
CA SER A 494 101.19 15.45 -15.96
C SER A 494 99.76 15.95 -16.12
N LEU A 495 98.79 15.03 -16.19
CA LEU A 495 97.38 15.38 -16.33
C LEU A 495 96.80 16.05 -15.07
N ALA A 496 95.68 16.72 -15.28
CA ALA A 496 94.79 17.23 -14.25
C ALA A 496 93.33 16.94 -14.64
N THR A 497 92.48 16.81 -13.62
CA THR A 497 91.04 16.68 -13.77
C THR A 497 90.40 18.07 -13.80
N MET A 498 89.55 18.33 -14.79
CA MET A 498 88.55 19.39 -14.71
C MET A 498 87.37 18.86 -13.90
N SER A 499 87.01 19.52 -12.80
CA SER A 499 85.93 19.07 -11.91
C SER A 499 84.62 18.87 -12.66
N ALA A 500 83.88 17.81 -12.32
CA ALA A 500 82.56 17.56 -12.87
C ALA A 500 81.60 18.71 -12.55
N ARG A 501 80.76 19.06 -13.52
CA ARG A 501 79.64 19.99 -13.36
C ARG A 501 78.41 19.45 -14.05
N ASP A 502 77.26 19.60 -13.42
CA ASP A 502 75.97 19.55 -14.11
C ASP A 502 75.91 20.71 -15.09
N GLN A 503 75.35 20.47 -16.27
CA GLN A 503 75.20 21.47 -17.33
C GLN A 503 73.76 21.41 -17.89
N SER A 504 73.59 21.61 -19.19
CA SER A 504 72.29 21.81 -19.82
C SER A 504 71.26 20.71 -19.53
N ARG A 505 70.01 21.15 -19.37
CA ARG A 505 68.80 20.35 -19.16
C ARG A 505 67.88 20.52 -20.37
N ALA A 506 67.16 19.48 -20.74
CA ALA A 506 66.06 19.49 -21.70
C ALA A 506 64.93 18.60 -21.16
N GLY A 507 63.70 18.75 -21.67
CA GLY A 507 62.56 17.98 -21.20
C GLY A 507 61.62 17.57 -22.33
N VAL A 508 60.81 16.53 -22.06
CA VAL A 508 59.80 15.96 -22.96
C VAL A 508 58.49 15.80 -22.19
N ALA A 509 57.34 15.94 -22.86
CA ALA A 509 56.01 15.90 -22.27
C ALA A 509 55.21 14.67 -22.70
N LEU A 510 54.64 13.95 -21.74
CA LEU A 510 53.74 12.82 -21.96
C LEU A 510 52.34 13.38 -22.26
N ILE A 511 51.79 13.06 -23.43
CA ILE A 511 50.50 13.60 -23.87
C ILE A 511 49.36 13.08 -23.00
N THR A 512 48.53 13.99 -22.51
CA THR A 512 47.27 13.66 -21.83
C THR A 512 46.04 13.97 -22.67
N GLY A 513 44.89 13.47 -22.22
CA GLY A 513 43.56 13.86 -22.69
C GLY A 513 42.47 13.42 -21.72
N SER A 514 41.22 13.70 -22.09
CA SER A 514 40.03 13.45 -21.27
C SER A 514 39.06 12.46 -21.90
N ILE A 515 38.28 11.79 -21.06
CA ILE A 515 37.10 11.00 -21.46
C ILE A 515 35.89 11.41 -20.63
N SER A 516 34.68 11.16 -21.12
CA SER A 516 33.47 11.23 -20.28
C SER A 516 33.00 9.84 -19.87
N ILE A 517 32.29 9.77 -18.75
CA ILE A 517 31.52 8.60 -18.32
C ILE A 517 30.06 9.04 -18.28
N GLU A 518 29.23 8.42 -19.11
CA GLU A 518 27.80 8.71 -19.20
C GLU A 518 26.99 7.56 -18.62
N LYS A 519 26.17 7.87 -17.62
CA LYS A 519 25.27 6.88 -17.01
C LYS A 519 23.90 6.93 -17.67
N THR A 520 23.46 5.75 -18.10
CA THR A 520 22.11 5.49 -18.61
C THR A 520 21.43 4.44 -17.73
N ILE A 521 20.11 4.55 -17.62
CA ILE A 521 19.24 3.58 -16.95
C ILE A 521 18.15 3.14 -17.93
N SER A 522 17.81 1.86 -17.89
CA SER A 522 16.94 1.21 -18.87
C SER A 522 16.14 0.06 -18.24
N GLY A 523 15.20 -0.51 -18.99
CA GLY A 523 14.25 -1.51 -18.48
C GLY A 523 13.00 -0.89 -17.84
N ALA A 524 12.02 -1.73 -17.51
CA ALA A 524 10.71 -1.28 -17.04
C ALA A 524 10.75 -0.68 -15.62
N GLY A 525 11.70 -1.08 -14.79
CA GLY A 525 11.89 -0.58 -13.42
C GLY A 525 12.68 0.74 -13.32
N ALA A 526 13.17 1.29 -14.43
CA ALA A 526 14.04 2.47 -14.40
C ALA A 526 13.37 3.71 -13.76
N GLY A 527 12.03 3.81 -13.81
CA GLY A 527 11.27 4.90 -13.18
C GLY A 527 11.21 4.85 -11.64
N PHE A 528 11.72 3.79 -11.00
CA PHE A 528 11.84 3.69 -9.53
C PHE A 528 13.22 4.15 -9.02
N VAL A 529 14.16 4.46 -9.92
CA VAL A 529 15.47 5.00 -9.58
C VAL A 529 15.34 6.52 -9.33
N PRO A 530 15.83 7.07 -8.20
CA PRO A 530 15.81 8.51 -7.96
C PRO A 530 16.61 9.30 -9.01
N ASP A 531 16.12 10.47 -9.43
CA ASP A 531 16.82 11.37 -10.36
C ASP A 531 18.20 11.82 -9.84
N ASP A 532 18.39 11.84 -8.51
CA ASP A 532 19.65 12.17 -7.82
C ASP A 532 20.48 10.94 -7.40
N GLN A 533 20.13 9.75 -7.89
CA GLN A 533 20.89 8.52 -7.61
C GLN A 533 22.33 8.64 -8.12
N VAL A 534 23.27 8.67 -7.17
CA VAL A 534 24.70 8.58 -7.46
C VAL A 534 25.09 7.13 -7.66
N PHE A 535 25.78 6.85 -8.75
CA PHE A 535 26.39 5.56 -9.06
C PHE A 535 27.90 5.65 -8.87
N ALA A 536 28.49 4.65 -8.25
CA ALA A 536 29.93 4.59 -7.95
C ALA A 536 30.60 3.46 -8.75
N GLY A 537 31.78 3.75 -9.28
CA GLY A 537 32.57 2.78 -10.03
C GLY A 537 34.06 3.12 -10.02
N THR A 538 34.83 2.22 -10.62
CA THR A 538 36.28 2.35 -10.77
C THR A 538 36.62 2.28 -12.26
N LEU A 539 37.41 3.25 -12.72
CA LEU A 539 37.93 3.31 -14.08
C LEU A 539 39.27 2.57 -14.13
N HIS A 540 39.31 1.51 -14.93
CA HIS A 540 40.53 0.76 -15.23
C HIS A 540 41.08 1.20 -16.59
N CYS A 541 42.36 1.54 -16.66
CA CYS A 541 43.02 2.00 -17.87
C CYS A 541 44.33 1.25 -18.13
N THR A 542 44.62 0.95 -19.40
CA THR A 542 45.87 0.34 -19.86
C THR A 542 46.56 1.28 -20.85
N SER A 543 47.79 1.70 -20.54
CA SER A 543 48.60 2.63 -21.34
C SER A 543 49.94 2.00 -21.70
N ALA A 544 50.37 2.12 -22.96
CA ALA A 544 51.56 1.44 -23.50
C ALA A 544 51.64 -0.07 -23.16
N GLY A 545 50.48 -0.74 -23.06
CA GLY A 545 50.39 -2.17 -22.68
C GLY A 545 50.55 -2.46 -21.17
N GLN A 546 50.66 -1.45 -20.31
CA GLN A 546 50.71 -1.60 -18.85
C GLN A 546 49.45 -1.04 -18.20
N ALA A 547 48.93 -1.72 -17.17
CA ALA A 547 47.85 -1.17 -16.34
C ALA A 547 48.38 0.03 -15.53
N ILE A 548 47.64 1.15 -15.58
CA ILE A 548 47.95 2.35 -14.81
C ILE A 548 47.10 2.37 -13.51
N PRO A 549 47.39 3.24 -12.52
CA PRO A 549 46.60 3.30 -11.30
C PRO A 549 45.11 3.59 -11.59
N ASP A 550 44.24 2.72 -11.06
CA ASP A 550 42.79 2.84 -11.15
C ASP A 550 42.28 4.17 -10.56
N ARG A 551 41.19 4.72 -11.14
CA ARG A 551 40.54 5.95 -10.66
C ARG A 551 39.08 5.71 -10.33
N ASP A 552 38.70 5.87 -9.07
CA ASP A 552 37.29 5.87 -8.67
C ASP A 552 36.56 7.08 -9.24
N PHE A 553 35.31 6.87 -9.64
CA PHE A 553 34.41 7.90 -10.16
C PHE A 553 33.01 7.78 -9.56
N THR A 554 32.29 8.89 -9.58
CA THR A 554 30.85 8.93 -9.35
C THR A 554 30.15 9.60 -10.53
N VAL A 555 28.94 9.13 -10.85
CA VAL A 555 28.15 9.62 -11.99
C VAL A 555 26.66 9.58 -11.64
N VAL A 556 25.86 10.47 -12.22
CA VAL A 556 24.39 10.52 -12.07
C VAL A 556 23.77 10.29 -13.46
N ALA A 557 22.60 9.64 -13.51
CA ALA A 557 21.93 9.35 -14.78
C ALA A 557 21.74 10.63 -15.63
N GLY A 558 22.10 10.57 -16.92
CA GLY A 558 22.00 11.70 -17.84
C GLY A 558 22.95 12.89 -17.58
N THR A 559 23.84 12.80 -16.59
CA THR A 559 24.86 13.83 -16.31
C THR A 559 26.26 13.26 -16.52
N PRO A 560 26.98 13.63 -17.61
CA PRO A 560 28.32 13.10 -17.88
C PRO A 560 29.34 13.54 -16.81
N THR A 561 30.12 12.58 -16.30
CA THR A 561 31.30 12.85 -15.47
C THR A 561 32.54 12.83 -16.33
N VAL A 562 33.33 13.92 -16.36
CA VAL A 562 34.61 13.96 -17.08
C VAL A 562 35.73 13.40 -16.21
N ILE A 563 36.59 12.57 -16.80
CA ILE A 563 37.84 12.11 -16.21
C ILE A 563 39.00 12.66 -17.06
N ASP A 564 39.79 13.51 -16.42
CA ASP A 564 40.82 14.37 -17.01
C ASP A 564 42.24 13.79 -16.89
N HIS A 565 43.24 14.41 -17.53
CA HIS A 565 44.67 14.10 -17.36
C HIS A 565 45.05 12.61 -17.55
N LEU A 566 44.28 11.85 -18.35
CA LEU A 566 44.58 10.45 -18.64
C LEU A 566 45.66 10.36 -19.73
N PRO A 567 46.56 9.36 -19.72
CA PRO A 567 47.54 9.19 -20.79
C PRO A 567 46.85 8.96 -22.14
N ALA A 568 47.18 9.77 -23.15
CA ALA A 568 46.55 9.64 -24.47
C ALA A 568 46.90 8.31 -25.14
N GLY A 569 45.93 7.72 -25.84
CA GLY A 569 46.04 6.38 -26.40
C GLY A 569 45.82 5.23 -25.40
N ALA A 570 45.57 5.50 -24.11
CA ALA A 570 45.22 4.46 -23.15
C ALA A 570 43.82 3.87 -23.43
N GLU A 571 43.67 2.56 -23.30
CA GLU A 571 42.39 1.85 -23.34
C GLU A 571 41.75 1.84 -21.96
N CYS A 572 40.59 2.49 -21.80
CA CYS A 572 39.90 2.69 -20.52
C CYS A 572 38.49 2.09 -20.52
N THR A 573 38.13 1.41 -19.43
CA THR A 573 36.80 0.79 -19.20
C THR A 573 36.35 1.02 -17.76
N ALA A 574 35.06 1.29 -17.56
CA ALA A 574 34.48 1.47 -16.23
C ALA A 574 33.87 0.17 -15.67
N THR A 575 34.21 -0.17 -14.43
CA THR A 575 33.52 -1.18 -13.62
C THR A 575 32.59 -0.48 -12.63
N GLU A 576 31.34 -0.88 -12.51
CA GLU A 576 30.47 -0.39 -11.44
C GLU A 576 30.73 -1.19 -10.15
N THR A 577 31.02 -0.49 -9.04
CA THR A 577 31.46 -1.10 -7.78
C THR A 577 30.35 -1.19 -6.72
N SER A 578 29.19 -0.59 -6.99
CA SER A 578 28.01 -0.62 -6.11
C SER A 578 26.78 -1.11 -6.86
N ALA A 579 26.07 -2.09 -6.30
CA ALA A 579 24.79 -2.54 -6.82
C ALA A 579 23.67 -1.57 -6.40
N SER A 580 23.45 -0.51 -7.18
CA SER A 580 22.29 0.39 -7.07
C SER A 580 21.00 -0.27 -7.60
N GLY A 581 20.68 -1.48 -7.13
CA GLY A 581 19.41 -2.20 -7.38
C GLY A 581 19.21 -2.81 -8.77
N GLN A 582 20.12 -2.58 -9.72
CA GLN A 582 20.04 -3.07 -11.10
C GLN A 582 20.10 -4.61 -11.18
N THR A 583 19.40 -5.22 -12.14
CA THR A 583 19.47 -6.67 -12.41
C THR A 583 20.70 -7.03 -13.23
N SER A 584 21.14 -6.11 -14.10
CA SER A 584 22.39 -6.23 -14.85
C SER A 584 22.93 -4.84 -15.23
N TYR A 585 24.21 -4.78 -15.61
CA TYR A 585 24.81 -3.59 -16.20
C TYR A 585 25.73 -3.95 -17.38
N THR A 586 25.99 -2.97 -18.23
CA THR A 586 27.02 -3.03 -19.27
C THR A 586 27.84 -1.74 -19.29
N ALA A 587 29.10 -1.83 -19.72
CA ALA A 587 30.00 -0.70 -19.89
C ALA A 587 30.78 -0.84 -21.21
N THR A 588 31.13 0.29 -21.85
CA THR A 588 31.98 0.30 -23.05
C THR A 588 33.44 0.59 -22.74
N THR A 589 34.35 0.08 -23.57
CA THR A 589 35.76 0.51 -23.59
C THR A 589 35.95 1.68 -24.56
N VAL A 590 36.77 2.66 -24.21
CA VAL A 590 37.18 3.77 -25.09
C VAL A 590 38.70 3.91 -25.11
N ILE A 591 39.23 4.62 -26.12
CA ILE A 591 40.63 5.04 -26.17
C ILE A 591 40.69 6.53 -25.81
N VAL A 592 41.58 6.91 -24.89
CA VAL A 592 41.78 8.31 -24.49
C VAL A 592 42.30 9.12 -25.70
N PRO A 593 41.69 10.26 -26.05
CA PRO A 593 42.14 11.11 -27.16
C PRO A 593 43.41 11.89 -26.80
N GLU A 594 43.97 12.61 -27.76
CA GLU A 594 44.95 13.67 -27.50
C GLU A 594 44.21 14.96 -27.14
N GLY A 595 44.45 15.48 -25.92
CA GLY A 595 43.80 16.67 -25.40
C GLY A 595 42.34 16.50 -25.01
N ASP A 596 41.69 17.62 -24.69
CA ASP A 596 40.46 17.65 -23.89
C ASP A 596 39.28 18.33 -24.61
N ASP A 597 39.28 18.37 -25.94
CA ASP A 597 38.21 18.98 -26.75
C ASP A 597 36.85 18.31 -26.48
N PRO A 598 35.87 19.02 -25.87
CA PRO A 598 34.56 18.45 -25.56
C PRO A 598 33.73 18.05 -26.80
N ALA A 599 34.12 18.49 -28.01
CA ALA A 599 33.47 18.07 -29.25
C ALA A 599 33.97 16.71 -29.78
N THR A 600 35.09 16.19 -29.27
CA THR A 600 35.70 14.91 -29.68
C THR A 600 35.96 13.93 -28.53
N MET A 601 35.78 14.37 -27.29
CA MET A 601 35.85 13.55 -26.07
C MET A 601 34.96 12.28 -26.16
N PRO A 602 35.51 11.06 -26.05
CA PRO A 602 34.73 9.83 -26.13
C PRO A 602 34.06 9.51 -24.78
N ALA A 603 32.84 8.98 -24.85
CA ALA A 603 32.05 8.59 -23.70
C ALA A 603 32.15 7.08 -23.43
N ILE A 604 32.52 6.70 -22.19
CA ILE A 604 32.20 5.39 -21.64
C ILE A 604 30.72 5.39 -21.29
N LEU A 605 29.92 4.63 -22.04
CA LEU A 605 28.51 4.43 -21.76
C LEU A 605 28.37 3.32 -20.74
N VAL A 606 27.89 3.65 -19.54
CA VAL A 606 27.47 2.67 -18.52
C VAL A 606 25.96 2.62 -18.54
N ASN A 607 25.38 1.44 -18.80
CA ASN A 607 23.94 1.23 -18.81
C ASN A 607 23.52 0.22 -17.75
N ASN A 608 22.59 0.61 -16.87
CA ASN A 608 21.98 -0.28 -15.90
C ASN A 608 20.58 -0.69 -16.35
N VAL A 609 20.26 -1.98 -16.18
CA VAL A 609 18.95 -2.54 -16.49
C VAL A 609 18.17 -2.76 -15.20
N TYR A 610 16.95 -2.25 -15.16
CA TYR A 610 16.01 -2.37 -14.06
C TYR A 610 14.77 -3.09 -14.57
N GLU A 611 14.53 -4.29 -14.04
CA GLU A 611 13.38 -5.12 -14.41
C GLU A 611 12.32 -5.06 -13.31
N LEU A 612 11.10 -5.43 -13.70
CA LEU A 612 9.97 -5.57 -12.79
C LEU A 612 9.67 -7.04 -12.56
N THR A 613 9.04 -7.32 -11.43
CA THR A 613 8.63 -8.64 -10.97
C THR A 613 7.29 -8.53 -10.24
N GLU A 614 6.85 -9.63 -9.66
CA GLU A 614 5.62 -9.76 -8.89
C GLU A 614 5.90 -10.47 -7.55
N LEU A 615 4.98 -10.28 -6.60
CA LEU A 615 4.96 -10.90 -5.28
C LEU A 615 3.57 -11.49 -5.05
N GLU A 616 3.50 -12.81 -4.84
CA GLU A 616 2.25 -13.51 -4.54
C GLU A 616 2.08 -13.72 -3.03
N ILE A 617 0.91 -13.38 -2.50
CA ILE A 617 0.61 -13.50 -1.07
C ILE A 617 -0.61 -14.43 -0.96
N SER A 618 -0.45 -15.55 -0.28
CA SER A 618 -1.46 -16.60 -0.17
C SER A 618 -1.94 -16.77 1.28
N LYS A 619 -3.20 -17.22 1.44
CA LYS A 619 -3.83 -17.42 2.73
C LYS A 619 -4.42 -18.82 2.86
N THR A 620 -3.92 -19.55 3.85
CA THR A 620 -4.39 -20.87 4.25
C THR A 620 -4.98 -20.80 5.67
N VAL A 621 -6.09 -21.50 5.91
CA VAL A 621 -6.70 -21.63 7.24
C VAL A 621 -6.74 -23.10 7.63
N PHE A 622 -5.99 -23.46 8.67
CA PHE A 622 -5.94 -24.81 9.20
C PHE A 622 -6.89 -24.95 10.39
N SER A 623 -7.96 -25.74 10.24
CA SER A 623 -8.87 -26.09 11.34
C SER A 623 -9.57 -27.43 11.12
N ASP A 624 -10.02 -28.05 12.21
CA ASP A 624 -11.00 -29.15 12.20
C ASP A 624 -12.46 -28.63 12.17
N ALA A 625 -12.67 -27.31 12.19
CA ALA A 625 -13.98 -26.68 12.00
C ALA A 625 -14.42 -26.67 10.52
N GLU A 626 -15.68 -27.01 10.25
CA GLU A 626 -16.30 -26.84 8.92
C GLU A 626 -16.65 -25.37 8.63
N LEU A 627 -16.80 -24.55 9.68
CA LEU A 627 -17.07 -23.12 9.59
C LEU A 627 -15.97 -22.32 10.32
N VAL A 628 -15.15 -21.62 9.53
CA VAL A 628 -14.04 -20.76 9.94
C VAL A 628 -14.32 -19.28 9.57
N PRO A 629 -13.71 -18.29 10.24
CA PRO A 629 -13.85 -16.88 9.90
C PRO A 629 -13.28 -16.54 8.52
N THR A 630 -13.70 -15.39 7.97
CA THR A 630 -13.34 -14.93 6.61
C THR A 630 -12.91 -13.47 6.61
N GLY A 631 -12.10 -13.05 5.64
CA GLY A 631 -11.63 -11.66 5.52
C GLY A 631 -10.51 -11.32 6.51
N PHE A 632 -9.41 -12.07 6.43
CA PHE A 632 -8.13 -11.77 7.10
C PHE A 632 -7.49 -10.55 6.44
N GLU A 633 -7.08 -9.55 7.21
CA GLU A 633 -6.58 -8.27 6.68
C GLU A 633 -5.06 -8.30 6.53
N PHE A 634 -4.55 -7.80 5.40
CA PHE A 634 -3.14 -7.73 5.06
C PHE A 634 -2.73 -6.29 4.74
N SER A 635 -1.47 -5.95 5.07
CA SER A 635 -0.80 -4.73 4.63
C SER A 635 0.57 -5.05 4.04
N VAL A 636 0.95 -4.36 2.97
CA VAL A 636 2.26 -4.52 2.32
C VAL A 636 2.97 -3.18 2.21
N GLU A 637 4.24 -3.15 2.64
CA GLU A 637 5.14 -2.02 2.45
C GLU A 637 6.38 -2.47 1.67
N CYS A 638 6.62 -1.89 0.50
CA CYS A 638 7.79 -2.16 -0.33
C CYS A 638 8.70 -0.92 -0.44
N VAL A 639 10.01 -1.13 -0.49
CA VAL A 639 11.06 -0.11 -0.52
C VAL A 639 12.11 -0.48 -1.57
N PHE A 640 12.49 0.48 -2.41
CA PHE A 640 13.57 0.33 -3.39
C PHE A 640 14.55 1.50 -3.27
N LEU A 641 15.86 1.20 -3.17
CA LEU A 641 16.94 2.19 -2.98
C LEU A 641 16.69 3.17 -1.80
N GLY A 642 15.99 2.71 -0.77
CA GLY A 642 15.62 3.51 0.41
C GLY A 642 14.41 4.43 0.21
N GLN A 643 13.77 4.44 -0.95
CA GLN A 643 12.50 5.13 -1.20
C GLN A 643 11.31 4.15 -1.06
N PRO A 644 10.21 4.53 -0.39
CA PRO A 644 9.01 3.72 -0.35
C PRO A 644 8.35 3.68 -1.74
N ILE A 645 7.94 2.48 -2.16
CA ILE A 645 7.15 2.27 -3.36
C ILE A 645 5.70 2.62 -3.04
N ALA A 646 5.12 3.54 -3.83
CA ALA A 646 3.70 3.83 -3.77
C ALA A 646 2.92 2.72 -4.48
N LEU A 647 2.48 1.72 -3.71
CA LEU A 647 1.56 0.66 -4.16
C LEU A 647 0.16 1.25 -4.43
N ASP A 648 -0.61 0.61 -5.31
CA ASP A 648 -2.03 0.93 -5.45
C ASP A 648 -2.78 0.60 -4.14
N PRO A 649 -3.87 1.29 -3.78
CA PRO A 649 -4.53 1.09 -2.49
C PRO A 649 -5.09 -0.33 -2.24
N ALA A 650 -5.29 -1.10 -3.31
CA ALA A 650 -5.71 -2.51 -3.25
C ALA A 650 -4.54 -3.50 -3.11
N ASP A 651 -3.29 -3.05 -3.33
CA ASP A 651 -2.07 -3.83 -3.10
C ASP A 651 -1.43 -3.48 -1.75
N ALA A 652 -1.54 -2.20 -1.34
CA ALA A 652 -1.07 -1.71 -0.04
C ALA A 652 -1.86 -2.34 1.12
N THR A 653 -3.17 -2.54 0.95
CA THR A 653 -4.06 -3.16 1.95
C THR A 653 -5.18 -3.95 1.26
N PHE A 654 -5.36 -5.21 1.64
CA PHE A 654 -6.39 -6.10 1.08
C PHE A 654 -6.88 -7.12 2.12
N THR A 655 -7.90 -7.91 1.74
CA THR A 655 -8.37 -9.06 2.52
C THR A 655 -8.27 -10.35 1.73
N LEU A 656 -7.92 -11.44 2.41
CA LEU A 656 -7.98 -12.79 1.87
C LEU A 656 -8.91 -13.69 2.70
N ASN A 657 -9.31 -14.80 2.09
CA ASN A 657 -10.01 -15.92 2.71
C ASN A 657 -9.12 -17.17 2.59
N ASP A 658 -9.53 -18.29 3.20
CA ASP A 658 -8.90 -19.59 2.96
C ASP A 658 -8.82 -19.92 1.45
N GLY A 659 -7.66 -20.43 1.02
CA GLY A 659 -7.32 -20.68 -0.39
C GLY A 659 -7.21 -19.42 -1.25
N GLY A 660 -7.20 -18.22 -0.66
CA GLY A 660 -7.11 -16.95 -1.35
C GLY A 660 -5.67 -16.55 -1.70
N THR A 661 -5.50 -15.86 -2.83
CA THR A 661 -4.21 -15.34 -3.31
C THR A 661 -4.35 -13.90 -3.80
N HIS A 662 -3.40 -13.04 -3.47
CA HIS A 662 -3.26 -11.68 -4.02
C HIS A 662 -1.87 -11.50 -4.65
N THR A 663 -1.80 -11.01 -5.88
CA THR A 663 -0.54 -10.91 -6.63
C THR A 663 -0.23 -9.44 -6.95
N ILE A 664 0.75 -8.87 -6.27
CA ILE A 664 1.20 -7.49 -6.48
C ILE A 664 2.21 -7.48 -7.63
N THR A 665 1.92 -6.75 -8.69
CA THR A 665 2.74 -6.75 -9.92
C THR A 665 3.42 -5.39 -10.15
N GLY A 666 4.51 -5.40 -10.92
CA GLY A 666 5.22 -4.16 -11.28
C GLY A 666 6.16 -3.64 -10.19
N LEU A 667 6.56 -4.50 -9.26
CA LEU A 667 7.56 -4.21 -8.23
C LEU A 667 8.98 -4.29 -8.83
N PRO A 668 9.92 -3.42 -8.45
CA PRO A 668 11.31 -3.56 -8.86
C PRO A 668 11.95 -4.86 -8.36
N VAL A 669 12.72 -5.54 -9.20
CA VAL A 669 13.63 -6.60 -8.76
C VAL A 669 14.64 -6.01 -7.77
N ASN A 670 15.01 -6.77 -6.74
CA ASN A 670 15.78 -6.30 -5.58
C ASN A 670 15.11 -5.22 -4.70
N ALA A 671 13.80 -4.96 -4.85
CA ALA A 671 13.05 -4.25 -3.80
C ALA A 671 12.96 -5.11 -2.53
N THR A 672 12.98 -4.45 -1.38
CA THR A 672 12.62 -5.03 -0.08
C THR A 672 11.11 -4.92 0.10
N CYS A 673 10.42 -6.00 0.46
CA CYS A 673 8.99 -5.96 0.77
C CYS A 673 8.70 -6.59 2.13
N THR A 674 7.84 -5.94 2.90
CA THR A 674 7.32 -6.40 4.19
C THR A 674 5.85 -6.71 4.02
N VAL A 675 5.44 -7.96 4.27
CA VAL A 675 4.04 -8.40 4.22
C VAL A 675 3.61 -8.73 5.63
N THR A 676 2.58 -8.03 6.12
CA THR A 676 2.02 -8.23 7.46
C THR A 676 0.54 -8.56 7.37
N GLU A 677 0.15 -9.66 7.99
CA GLU A 677 -1.25 -9.91 8.34
C GLU A 677 -1.57 -9.06 9.59
N THR A 678 -2.45 -8.08 9.40
CA THR A 678 -2.80 -7.08 10.41
C THR A 678 -4.01 -7.47 11.24
N ASN A 679 -4.80 -8.44 10.76
CA ASN A 679 -5.95 -8.99 11.47
C ASN A 679 -6.11 -10.48 11.14
N ASP A 680 -5.69 -11.32 12.09
CA ASP A 680 -5.71 -12.78 12.01
C ASP A 680 -7.03 -13.41 12.46
N ARG A 681 -8.00 -12.59 12.90
CA ARG A 681 -9.28 -13.01 13.49
C ARG A 681 -9.11 -14.00 14.65
N ASP A 682 -8.29 -13.63 15.63
CA ASP A 682 -8.11 -14.37 16.89
C ASP A 682 -7.66 -15.84 16.68
N ALA A 683 -6.70 -16.06 15.77
CA ALA A 683 -6.12 -17.38 15.53
C ALA A 683 -5.25 -17.86 16.71
N ASP A 684 -5.23 -19.18 16.97
CA ASP A 684 -4.37 -19.77 18.02
C ASP A 684 -2.88 -19.55 17.72
N SER A 685 -2.53 -19.52 16.43
CA SER A 685 -1.22 -19.10 15.93
C SER A 685 -1.26 -18.76 14.44
N VAL A 686 -0.54 -17.71 14.07
CA VAL A 686 -0.14 -17.42 12.68
C VAL A 686 1.26 -17.98 12.43
N ASN A 687 1.44 -18.67 11.30
CA ASN A 687 2.75 -19.08 10.79
C ASN A 687 2.87 -18.63 9.33
N VAL A 688 3.96 -17.94 8.98
CA VAL A 688 4.27 -17.49 7.62
C VAL A 688 5.44 -18.29 7.05
N GLU A 689 5.29 -18.81 5.84
CA GLU A 689 6.40 -19.37 5.04
C GLU A 689 6.58 -18.47 3.81
N ALA A 690 7.78 -17.93 3.61
CA ALA A 690 8.03 -16.98 2.52
C ALA A 690 9.34 -17.27 1.77
N GLU A 691 9.35 -17.01 0.46
CA GLU A 691 10.48 -17.31 -0.42
C GLU A 691 10.75 -16.19 -1.46
N THR A 692 12.02 -16.13 -1.87
CA THR A 692 12.52 -15.33 -3.01
C THR A 692 13.59 -16.18 -3.69
N LEU A 693 13.19 -16.92 -4.72
CA LEU A 693 14.05 -17.90 -5.40
C LEU A 693 14.35 -17.46 -6.82
N ASP A 694 15.52 -17.83 -7.33
CA ASP A 694 15.87 -17.65 -8.74
C ASP A 694 15.26 -18.73 -9.65
N ALA A 695 15.67 -18.73 -10.93
CA ALA A 695 15.14 -19.64 -11.94
C ALA A 695 15.61 -21.11 -11.79
N ASP A 696 16.67 -21.36 -11.01
CA ASP A 696 17.17 -22.71 -10.70
C ASP A 696 16.65 -23.20 -9.32
N GLY A 697 16.05 -22.31 -8.53
CA GLY A 697 15.46 -22.59 -7.22
C GLY A 697 16.38 -22.30 -6.02
N ASP A 698 17.49 -21.60 -6.25
CA ASP A 698 18.38 -21.13 -5.17
C ASP A 698 17.89 -19.76 -4.63
N ALA A 699 18.18 -19.47 -3.36
CA ALA A 699 17.68 -18.28 -2.69
C ALA A 699 18.31 -16.99 -3.24
N TRP A 700 17.49 -16.11 -3.82
CA TRP A 700 17.93 -14.84 -4.39
C TRP A 700 18.18 -13.78 -3.31
N GLY A 701 17.25 -13.64 -2.35
CA GLY A 701 17.32 -12.73 -1.21
C GLY A 701 17.29 -13.45 0.14
N VAL A 702 17.36 -12.68 1.23
CA VAL A 702 17.16 -13.15 2.59
C VAL A 702 15.71 -12.90 2.99
N VAL A 703 15.04 -13.96 3.45
CA VAL A 703 13.73 -13.87 4.09
C VAL A 703 13.89 -13.83 5.60
N THR A 704 13.09 -12.99 6.27
CA THR A 704 12.96 -12.96 7.74
C THR A 704 11.50 -13.17 8.12
N GLU A 705 11.17 -14.39 8.53
CA GLU A 705 9.87 -14.78 9.08
C GLU A 705 9.82 -14.53 10.58
N ASN A 706 8.66 -14.12 11.11
CA ASN A 706 8.44 -13.95 12.55
C ASN A 706 7.51 -15.04 13.08
N ASN A 707 7.98 -16.29 13.15
CA ASN A 707 7.17 -17.45 13.52
C ASN A 707 7.29 -17.82 15.02
N PRO A 708 6.17 -18.02 15.77
CA PRO A 708 4.79 -17.66 15.40
C PRO A 708 4.56 -16.14 15.45
N GLY A 709 3.73 -15.64 14.54
CA GLY A 709 3.50 -14.21 14.34
C GLY A 709 3.16 -13.87 12.89
N SER A 710 2.80 -12.62 12.65
CA SER A 710 2.02 -12.22 11.47
C SER A 710 2.78 -11.39 10.42
N ASN A 711 4.12 -11.51 10.33
CA ASN A 711 4.93 -10.68 9.42
C ASN A 711 6.13 -11.41 8.82
N ALA A 712 6.33 -11.29 7.51
CA ALA A 712 7.55 -11.68 6.80
C ALA A 712 8.17 -10.51 6.02
N VAL A 713 9.50 -10.42 6.05
CA VAL A 713 10.30 -9.46 5.28
C VAL A 713 11.13 -10.21 4.23
N ILE A 714 10.96 -9.86 2.97
CA ILE A 714 11.79 -10.31 1.85
C ILE A 714 12.75 -9.17 1.51
N ASP A 715 14.06 -9.35 1.72
CA ASP A 715 15.03 -8.24 1.56
C ASP A 715 15.26 -7.83 0.09
N ARG A 716 15.12 -8.77 -0.84
CA ARG A 716 15.27 -8.60 -2.29
C ARG A 716 14.31 -9.52 -3.03
N LEU A 717 13.36 -8.95 -3.77
CA LEU A 717 12.57 -9.71 -4.73
C LEU A 717 13.43 -10.26 -5.88
N ALA A 718 13.19 -11.51 -6.26
CA ALA A 718 13.77 -12.20 -7.40
C ALA A 718 13.21 -11.71 -8.75
N PRO A 719 13.94 -11.88 -9.87
CA PRO A 719 13.43 -11.63 -11.22
C PRO A 719 12.21 -12.48 -11.56
N GLN A 720 11.38 -12.03 -12.50
CA GLN A 720 10.17 -12.75 -12.96
C GLN A 720 10.42 -14.14 -13.61
N SER A 721 11.68 -14.58 -13.66
CA SER A 721 12.08 -15.95 -14.04
C SER A 721 12.16 -16.93 -12.87
N GLY A 722 12.11 -16.44 -11.63
CA GLY A 722 12.05 -17.21 -10.39
C GLY A 722 10.71 -17.02 -9.68
N THR A 723 10.70 -17.08 -8.34
CA THR A 723 9.48 -16.91 -7.52
C THR A 723 9.68 -15.88 -6.41
N ASN A 724 8.60 -15.19 -6.05
CA ASN A 724 8.48 -14.43 -4.80
C ASN A 724 7.11 -14.73 -4.20
N SER A 725 7.07 -15.29 -2.99
CA SER A 725 5.79 -15.55 -2.32
C SER A 725 5.87 -15.45 -0.80
N ALA A 726 4.71 -15.25 -0.17
CA ALA A 726 4.53 -15.35 1.26
C ALA A 726 3.16 -16.00 1.58
N GLU A 727 3.18 -17.23 2.07
CA GLU A 727 1.99 -17.96 2.53
C GLU A 727 1.77 -17.76 4.02
N PHE A 728 0.59 -17.31 4.41
CA PHE A 728 0.18 -17.13 5.80
C PHE A 728 -0.84 -18.19 6.21
N THR A 729 -0.47 -19.05 7.15
CA THR A 729 -1.36 -20.08 7.72
C THR A 729 -1.88 -19.64 9.09
N ASN A 730 -3.20 -19.46 9.22
CA ASN A 730 -3.85 -19.32 10.54
C ASN A 730 -4.32 -20.68 11.03
N THR A 731 -3.98 -21.00 12.28
CA THR A 731 -4.42 -22.23 12.94
C THR A 731 -5.57 -21.93 13.90
N TYR A 732 -6.65 -22.69 13.80
CA TYR A 732 -7.73 -22.79 14.78
C TYR A 732 -7.84 -24.26 15.22
N GLY A 733 -7.08 -24.62 16.26
CA GLY A 733 -6.76 -25.99 16.62
C GLY A 733 -7.86 -26.74 17.38
N ASP A 734 -8.83 -26.03 17.97
CA ASP A 734 -9.98 -26.60 18.66
C ASP A 734 -11.30 -26.22 17.96
N SER A 735 -12.21 -27.19 17.82
CA SER A 735 -13.55 -26.98 17.28
C SER A 735 -14.58 -27.91 17.94
N ALA A 736 -15.86 -27.54 17.88
CA ALA A 736 -16.94 -28.45 18.25
C ALA A 736 -18.22 -28.18 17.45
N ALA A 737 -18.99 -29.24 17.20
CA ALA A 737 -20.37 -29.12 16.73
C ALA A 737 -21.31 -28.74 17.88
N VAL A 738 -22.37 -27.96 17.59
CA VAL A 738 -23.49 -27.76 18.54
C VAL A 738 -24.59 -28.78 18.22
N ARG A 739 -25.16 -29.41 19.25
CA ARG A 739 -26.34 -30.27 19.14
C ARG A 739 -27.50 -29.64 19.89
N VAL A 740 -28.57 -29.31 19.18
CA VAL A 740 -29.79 -28.78 19.79
C VAL A 740 -30.82 -29.91 19.88
N GLU A 741 -31.34 -30.15 21.07
CA GLU A 741 -32.38 -31.14 21.36
C GLU A 741 -33.63 -30.45 21.94
N LYS A 742 -34.80 -30.89 21.51
CA LYS A 742 -36.11 -30.44 21.98
C LYS A 742 -36.60 -31.37 23.06
N GLU A 743 -37.04 -30.80 24.18
CA GLU A 743 -37.70 -31.52 25.26
C GLU A 743 -39.14 -31.00 25.41
N LEU A 744 -40.09 -31.90 25.64
CA LEU A 744 -41.49 -31.59 25.90
C LEU A 744 -41.83 -32.11 27.30
N VAL A 745 -42.27 -31.24 28.21
CA VAL A 745 -42.50 -31.59 29.62
C VAL A 745 -43.77 -30.95 30.17
N GLY A 746 -44.26 -31.44 31.31
CA GLY A 746 -45.50 -30.99 31.95
C GLY A 746 -46.70 -31.91 31.65
N GLY A 747 -47.76 -31.81 32.45
CA GLY A 747 -48.89 -32.76 32.42
C GLY A 747 -49.68 -32.81 31.09
N ALA A 748 -49.59 -31.79 30.24
CA ALA A 748 -50.26 -31.71 28.94
C ALA A 748 -49.30 -31.81 27.74
N SER A 749 -48.09 -32.38 27.92
CA SER A 749 -47.08 -32.44 26.87
C SER A 749 -47.40 -33.41 25.72
N ASP A 750 -48.41 -34.28 25.85
CA ASP A 750 -48.84 -35.19 24.79
C ASP A 750 -49.49 -34.44 23.60
N LEU A 751 -50.14 -33.30 23.87
CA LEU A 751 -50.63 -32.35 22.86
C LEU A 751 -49.53 -31.91 21.88
N ALA A 752 -48.27 -31.90 22.35
CA ALA A 752 -47.13 -31.37 21.62
C ALA A 752 -46.37 -32.41 20.76
N GLU A 753 -46.62 -33.71 20.95
CA GLU A 753 -45.86 -34.79 20.29
C GLU A 753 -45.93 -34.77 18.75
N SER A 754 -46.99 -34.19 18.19
CA SER A 754 -47.21 -34.09 16.74
C SER A 754 -46.71 -32.77 16.11
N LEU A 755 -46.27 -31.82 16.94
CA LEU A 755 -45.94 -30.46 16.51
C LEU A 755 -44.52 -30.33 15.96
N ARG A 756 -44.22 -29.17 15.36
CA ARG A 756 -42.91 -28.81 14.79
C ARG A 756 -42.44 -27.49 15.36
N PHE A 757 -41.25 -27.48 15.96
CA PHE A 757 -40.69 -26.30 16.61
C PHE A 757 -39.57 -25.73 15.77
N ASN A 758 -39.59 -24.41 15.56
CA ASN A 758 -38.54 -23.70 14.84
C ASN A 758 -37.63 -23.03 15.88
N VAL A 759 -36.42 -23.53 16.05
CA VAL A 759 -35.40 -22.96 16.95
C VAL A 759 -34.37 -22.21 16.12
N ASN A 760 -34.15 -20.93 16.39
CA ASN A 760 -33.11 -20.14 15.74
C ASN A 760 -31.79 -20.30 16.51
N VAL A 761 -30.70 -20.53 15.78
CA VAL A 761 -29.32 -20.57 16.30
C VAL A 761 -28.49 -19.56 15.50
N VAL A 762 -27.84 -18.63 16.20
CA VAL A 762 -26.90 -17.67 15.61
C VAL A 762 -25.58 -17.79 16.37
N CYS A 763 -24.48 -18.08 15.67
CA CYS A 763 -23.16 -18.17 16.29
C CYS A 763 -22.22 -17.11 15.72
N VAL A 764 -21.51 -16.43 16.61
CA VAL A 764 -20.60 -15.32 16.32
C VAL A 764 -19.20 -15.64 16.81
N PHE A 765 -18.18 -15.31 16.03
CA PHE A 765 -16.76 -15.47 16.37
C PHE A 765 -15.99 -14.25 15.85
N SER A 766 -15.21 -13.57 16.70
CA SER A 766 -14.48 -12.33 16.34
C SER A 766 -15.36 -11.34 15.55
N ASP A 767 -16.52 -10.98 16.13
CA ASP A 767 -17.62 -10.19 15.55
C ASP A 767 -18.26 -10.70 14.22
N GLU A 768 -17.80 -11.81 13.65
CA GLU A 768 -18.33 -12.41 12.42
C GLU A 768 -19.40 -13.49 12.68
N VAL A 769 -20.51 -13.45 11.94
CA VAL A 769 -21.61 -14.43 12.06
C VAL A 769 -21.30 -15.68 11.23
N LEU A 770 -20.60 -16.66 11.82
CA LEU A 770 -20.27 -17.93 11.16
C LEU A 770 -21.52 -18.78 10.84
N LEU A 771 -22.56 -18.70 11.69
CA LEU A 771 -23.76 -19.53 11.55
C LEU A 771 -25.04 -18.75 11.85
N ASP A 772 -26.07 -18.93 11.03
CA ASP A 772 -27.40 -18.33 11.21
C ASP A 772 -28.49 -19.28 10.67
N GLU A 773 -28.91 -20.23 11.50
CA GLU A 773 -29.83 -21.33 11.12
C GLU A 773 -31.16 -21.26 11.87
N THR A 774 -32.20 -21.82 11.24
CA THR A 774 -33.41 -22.26 11.94
C THR A 774 -33.45 -23.79 11.89
N LEU A 775 -33.63 -24.44 13.03
CA LEU A 775 -33.77 -25.89 13.13
C LEU A 775 -35.25 -26.24 13.30
N GLU A 776 -35.76 -27.18 12.49
CA GLU A 776 -37.12 -27.72 12.66
C GLU A 776 -37.06 -29.02 13.47
N LEU A 777 -37.34 -28.93 14.77
CA LEU A 777 -37.29 -30.07 15.70
C LEU A 777 -38.68 -30.70 15.83
N HIS A 778 -38.75 -32.02 15.63
CA HIS A 778 -39.97 -32.81 15.61
C HIS A 778 -39.69 -34.30 15.87
N ALA A 779 -40.70 -35.11 16.16
CA ALA A 779 -40.51 -36.56 16.38
C ALA A 779 -39.78 -37.27 15.21
N GLY A 780 -39.93 -36.76 13.97
CA GLY A 780 -39.31 -37.31 12.76
C GLY A 780 -37.78 -37.18 12.67
N ASN A 781 -37.16 -36.21 13.34
CA ASN A 781 -35.70 -36.15 13.53
C ASN A 781 -35.25 -36.59 14.94
N GLY A 782 -36.11 -37.33 15.65
CA GLY A 782 -35.82 -37.78 17.02
C GLY A 782 -35.66 -36.61 17.99
N TRP A 783 -36.38 -35.51 17.74
CA TRP A 783 -36.34 -34.27 18.52
C TRP A 783 -34.99 -33.54 18.56
N GLY A 784 -33.98 -33.92 17.77
CA GLY A 784 -32.66 -33.30 17.80
C GLY A 784 -32.05 -33.02 16.44
N THR A 785 -31.10 -32.08 16.39
CA THR A 785 -30.24 -31.86 15.22
C THR A 785 -28.85 -31.40 15.67
N THR A 786 -27.82 -31.93 15.00
CA THR A 786 -26.42 -31.50 15.17
C THR A 786 -26.04 -30.59 14.01
N LEU A 787 -25.45 -29.45 14.33
CA LEU A 787 -24.92 -28.45 13.42
C LEU A 787 -23.47 -28.77 13.02
N SER A 788 -22.94 -28.06 12.02
CA SER A 788 -21.52 -28.09 11.63
C SER A 788 -20.57 -27.77 12.80
N SER A 789 -19.30 -28.20 12.69
CA SER A 789 -18.27 -27.81 13.65
C SER A 789 -17.90 -26.34 13.51
N LEU A 790 -17.83 -25.66 14.66
CA LEU A 790 -17.48 -24.25 14.81
C LEU A 790 -16.16 -24.14 15.59
N VAL A 791 -15.38 -23.10 15.28
CA VAL A 791 -14.13 -22.75 15.98
C VAL A 791 -14.39 -22.50 17.48
N ALA A 792 -13.48 -22.97 18.33
CA ALA A 792 -13.55 -22.71 19.78
C ALA A 792 -13.53 -21.20 20.09
N GLY A 793 -14.31 -20.79 21.10
CA GLY A 793 -14.58 -19.38 21.38
C GLY A 793 -15.80 -18.81 20.65
N SER A 794 -16.37 -19.49 19.64
CA SER A 794 -17.62 -19.05 19.01
C SER A 794 -18.75 -18.99 20.04
N GLU A 795 -19.47 -17.87 20.13
CA GLU A 795 -20.63 -17.70 21.01
C GLU A 795 -21.93 -17.90 20.23
N CYS A 796 -22.68 -18.93 20.59
CA CYS A 796 -23.97 -19.28 20.01
C CYS A 796 -25.13 -18.80 20.89
N THR A 797 -26.00 -17.96 20.33
CA THR A 797 -27.31 -17.60 20.89
C THR A 797 -28.39 -18.48 20.27
N ILE A 798 -29.27 -19.05 21.11
CA ILE A 798 -30.35 -19.97 20.72
C ILE A 798 -31.69 -19.39 21.21
N THR A 799 -32.72 -19.33 20.36
CA THR A 799 -34.05 -18.79 20.71
C THR A 799 -35.19 -19.56 20.04
N GLU A 800 -36.32 -19.72 20.73
CA GLU A 800 -37.55 -20.27 20.13
C GLU A 800 -38.61 -19.18 19.93
N PRO A 801 -38.77 -18.61 18.72
CA PRO A 801 -39.69 -17.49 18.45
C PRO A 801 -41.19 -17.84 18.50
N ASN A 802 -41.58 -19.12 18.66
CA ASN A 802 -42.97 -19.53 18.82
C ASN A 802 -43.04 -20.82 19.64
N LEU A 803 -43.70 -20.76 20.79
CA LEU A 803 -43.79 -21.84 21.76
C LEU A 803 -44.81 -22.93 21.40
N ASN A 804 -45.62 -22.72 20.34
CA ASN A 804 -46.68 -23.62 19.88
C ASN A 804 -47.60 -24.12 21.02
N GLY A 805 -48.13 -23.20 21.83
CA GLY A 805 -49.07 -23.52 22.92
C GLY A 805 -48.43 -23.94 24.25
N ALA A 806 -47.10 -23.97 24.36
CA ALA A 806 -46.44 -24.15 25.65
C ALA A 806 -46.53 -22.87 26.51
N ASP A 807 -46.80 -23.03 27.81
CA ASP A 807 -46.89 -21.93 28.79
C ASP A 807 -45.55 -21.25 29.04
N ALA A 808 -44.46 -22.02 28.95
CA ALA A 808 -43.10 -21.54 29.17
C ALA A 808 -42.07 -22.34 28.36
N VAL A 809 -40.91 -21.73 28.12
CA VAL A 809 -39.72 -22.39 27.58
C VAL A 809 -38.52 -22.13 28.48
N VAL A 810 -37.67 -23.14 28.63
CA VAL A 810 -36.34 -23.03 29.25
C VAL A 810 -35.32 -23.62 28.28
N ILE A 811 -34.45 -22.77 27.74
CA ILE A 811 -33.30 -23.17 26.95
C ILE A 811 -32.09 -23.25 27.86
N THR A 812 -31.29 -24.32 27.79
CA THR A 812 -30.08 -24.50 28.59
C THR A 812 -28.90 -25.02 27.75
N PRO A 813 -27.67 -24.55 28.01
CA PRO A 813 -27.30 -23.52 28.98
C PRO A 813 -27.80 -22.12 28.59
N ASN A 814 -27.96 -21.26 29.61
CA ASN A 814 -28.27 -19.83 29.49
C ASN A 814 -27.43 -19.05 30.53
N ASP A 815 -27.39 -17.73 30.39
CA ASP A 815 -26.61 -16.83 31.25
C ASP A 815 -27.32 -16.46 32.57
N GLY A 816 -28.57 -16.89 32.74
CA GLY A 816 -29.44 -16.53 33.86
C GLY A 816 -30.14 -15.17 33.73
N ALA A 817 -29.99 -14.44 32.62
CA ALA A 817 -30.70 -13.19 32.37
C ALA A 817 -32.13 -13.42 31.82
N ALA A 818 -32.30 -14.42 30.96
CA ALA A 818 -33.60 -14.88 30.46
C ALA A 818 -33.56 -16.40 30.21
N THR A 819 -34.69 -17.10 30.41
CA THR A 819 -34.77 -18.57 30.19
C THR A 819 -35.22 -18.95 28.79
N ASP A 820 -35.80 -18.01 28.02
CA ASP A 820 -36.23 -18.21 26.63
C ASP A 820 -35.08 -18.16 25.61
N THR A 821 -33.89 -17.83 26.08
CA THR A 821 -32.68 -17.59 25.30
C THR A 821 -31.54 -18.45 25.84
N GLY A 822 -31.05 -19.39 25.04
CA GLY A 822 -29.84 -20.14 25.34
C GLY A 822 -28.61 -19.37 24.88
N VAL A 823 -27.52 -19.47 25.63
CA VAL A 823 -26.22 -18.89 25.27
C VAL A 823 -25.14 -19.91 25.61
N VAL A 824 -24.29 -20.24 24.63
CA VAL A 824 -23.18 -21.18 24.82
C VAL A 824 -21.95 -20.79 24.00
N THR A 825 -20.79 -20.75 24.64
CA THR A 825 -19.49 -20.61 23.96
C THR A 825 -18.92 -21.99 23.64
N ILE A 826 -18.37 -22.19 22.44
CA ILE A 826 -17.68 -23.43 22.08
C ILE A 826 -16.39 -23.56 22.91
N PRO A 827 -16.22 -24.63 23.70
CA PRO A 827 -15.04 -24.80 24.55
C PRO A 827 -13.88 -25.46 23.80
N THR A 828 -12.66 -25.16 24.24
CA THR A 828 -11.42 -25.86 23.83
C THR A 828 -11.39 -27.31 24.34
N GLY A 829 -10.72 -28.20 23.60
CA GLY A 829 -10.59 -29.63 23.92
C GLY A 829 -11.90 -30.45 23.86
N ALA A 830 -12.93 -29.98 23.15
CA ALA A 830 -14.22 -30.64 23.07
C ALA A 830 -14.14 -31.99 22.34
N THR A 831 -14.52 -33.09 23.03
CA THR A 831 -14.50 -34.46 22.47
C THR A 831 -15.90 -35.01 22.13
N ALA A 832 -16.93 -34.18 22.28
CA ALA A 832 -18.32 -34.47 21.92
C ALA A 832 -19.04 -33.15 21.57
N PRO A 833 -20.15 -33.18 20.82
CA PRO A 833 -20.93 -31.98 20.52
C PRO A 833 -21.42 -31.26 21.77
N VAL A 834 -21.40 -29.92 21.73
CA VAL A 834 -21.94 -29.05 22.79
C VAL A 834 -23.46 -29.16 22.78
N LEU A 835 -24.04 -29.69 23.86
CA LEU A 835 -25.48 -29.93 23.97
C LEU A 835 -26.23 -28.67 24.41
N VAL A 836 -27.31 -28.34 23.71
CA VAL A 836 -28.29 -27.30 24.06
C VAL A 836 -29.68 -27.93 24.11
N ASN A 837 -30.34 -27.89 25.27
CA ASN A 837 -31.69 -28.40 25.46
C ASN A 837 -32.70 -27.25 25.39
N VAL A 838 -33.76 -27.41 24.61
CA VAL A 838 -34.88 -26.48 24.45
C VAL A 838 -36.13 -27.14 25.06
N SER A 839 -36.42 -26.87 26.32
CA SER A 839 -37.48 -27.54 27.08
C SER A 839 -38.76 -26.69 27.14
N ASN A 840 -39.82 -27.10 26.42
CA ASN A 840 -41.13 -26.45 26.50
C ASN A 840 -42.01 -27.12 27.55
N ARG A 841 -42.67 -26.29 28.37
CA ARG A 841 -43.62 -26.72 29.40
C ARG A 841 -45.05 -26.55 28.91
N TYR A 842 -45.77 -27.66 28.85
CA TYR A 842 -47.22 -27.71 28.65
C TYR A 842 -47.83 -28.06 30.00
N LEU A 843 -48.20 -27.02 30.76
CA LEU A 843 -48.72 -27.16 32.11
C LEU A 843 -50.18 -27.63 32.08
N ALA A 844 -50.57 -28.23 33.19
CA ALA A 844 -51.89 -28.80 33.37
C ALA A 844 -52.42 -28.52 34.78
N GLY A 845 -53.73 -28.66 34.93
CA GLY A 845 -54.41 -28.64 36.22
C GLY A 845 -54.98 -30.01 36.60
N SER A 846 -55.33 -30.13 37.88
CA SER A 846 -56.05 -31.27 38.44
C SER A 846 -57.33 -30.82 39.16
N LEU A 847 -58.40 -31.61 39.04
CA LEU A 847 -59.71 -31.35 39.65
C LEU A 847 -60.07 -32.49 40.60
N GLU A 848 -60.37 -32.15 41.86
CA GLU A 848 -61.02 -33.06 42.81
C GLU A 848 -62.54 -32.81 42.84
N VAL A 849 -63.32 -33.88 42.93
CA VAL A 849 -64.78 -33.86 42.98
C VAL A 849 -65.25 -34.68 44.18
N THR A 850 -66.01 -34.07 45.09
CA THR A 850 -66.51 -34.71 46.33
C THR A 850 -68.03 -34.85 46.31
N LYS A 851 -68.52 -36.07 46.56
CA LYS A 851 -69.93 -36.45 46.57
C LYS A 851 -70.52 -36.45 47.99
N ALA A 852 -71.71 -35.89 48.15
CA ALA A 852 -72.56 -36.01 49.32
C ALA A 852 -73.86 -36.74 48.98
N ILE A 853 -74.41 -37.46 49.97
CA ILE A 853 -75.68 -38.20 49.87
C ILE A 853 -76.54 -37.83 51.08
N THR A 854 -77.73 -37.28 50.86
CA THR A 854 -78.58 -36.67 51.89
C THR A 854 -80.07 -37.02 51.71
N GLY A 855 -80.94 -36.55 52.60
CA GLY A 855 -82.38 -36.85 52.60
C GLY A 855 -82.76 -38.06 53.47
N GLU A 856 -84.07 -38.27 53.69
CA GLU A 856 -84.57 -39.31 54.60
C GLU A 856 -84.52 -40.73 53.98
N GLY A 857 -84.59 -40.83 52.65
CA GLY A 857 -84.42 -42.07 51.89
C GLY A 857 -82.96 -42.49 51.67
N ALA A 858 -81.98 -41.63 52.00
CA ALA A 858 -80.56 -41.82 51.68
C ALA A 858 -80.00 -43.19 52.10
N ALA A 859 -80.33 -43.64 53.32
CA ALA A 859 -79.81 -44.89 53.88
C ALA A 859 -80.49 -46.16 53.33
N LEU A 860 -81.56 -46.02 52.55
CA LEU A 860 -82.30 -47.12 51.92
C LEU A 860 -82.08 -47.17 50.40
N TYR A 861 -82.03 -46.00 49.76
CA TYR A 861 -82.08 -45.85 48.30
C TYR A 861 -80.86 -45.12 47.71
N GLY A 862 -80.16 -44.31 48.50
CA GLY A 862 -78.94 -43.60 48.10
C GLY A 862 -77.67 -44.46 48.09
N THR A 863 -77.77 -45.71 47.61
CA THR A 863 -76.66 -46.68 47.61
C THR A 863 -76.18 -47.08 46.21
N GLY A 864 -76.76 -46.52 45.15
CA GLY A 864 -76.37 -46.77 43.76
C GLY A 864 -75.04 -46.12 43.37
N ASP A 865 -74.58 -46.46 42.16
CA ASP A 865 -73.42 -45.83 41.51
C ASP A 865 -73.84 -44.51 40.83
N PHE A 866 -73.25 -43.41 41.27
CA PHE A 866 -73.37 -42.09 40.66
C PHE A 866 -72.28 -41.92 39.59
N THR A 867 -72.62 -41.34 38.44
CA THR A 867 -71.64 -41.09 37.36
C THR A 867 -71.53 -39.60 37.10
N VAL A 868 -70.31 -39.09 37.09
CA VAL A 868 -69.99 -37.72 36.63
C VAL A 868 -69.17 -37.77 35.35
N GLU A 869 -69.38 -36.81 34.44
CA GLU A 869 -68.62 -36.65 33.21
C GLU A 869 -67.94 -35.27 33.16
N LEU A 870 -66.63 -35.25 32.93
CA LEU A 870 -65.85 -34.03 32.69
C LEU A 870 -65.58 -33.88 31.19
N VAL A 871 -66.12 -32.81 30.58
CA VAL A 871 -65.87 -32.46 29.18
C VAL A 871 -65.02 -31.20 29.12
N CYS A 872 -63.80 -31.30 28.60
CA CYS A 872 -62.87 -30.17 28.45
C CYS A 872 -62.63 -29.83 26.97
N THR A 873 -62.53 -28.53 26.67
CA THR A 873 -62.22 -28.00 25.33
C THR A 873 -61.13 -26.94 25.39
N LEU A 874 -60.20 -26.93 24.43
CA LEU A 874 -59.16 -25.92 24.27
C LEU A 874 -59.32 -25.27 22.89
N ASP A 875 -59.42 -23.93 22.86
CA ASP A 875 -59.79 -23.13 21.67
C ASP A 875 -61.08 -23.56 20.93
N GLY A 876 -61.90 -24.41 21.56
CA GLY A 876 -63.14 -24.97 21.03
C GLY A 876 -63.04 -26.40 20.49
N ASP A 877 -61.83 -26.97 20.38
CA ASP A 877 -61.63 -28.39 20.08
C ASP A 877 -61.62 -29.23 21.38
N PRO A 878 -62.16 -30.46 21.37
CA PRO A 878 -62.21 -31.32 22.55
C PRO A 878 -60.82 -31.86 22.90
N VAL A 879 -60.41 -31.68 24.17
CA VAL A 879 -59.16 -32.25 24.69
C VAL A 879 -59.40 -33.55 25.44
N ARG A 880 -58.41 -34.44 25.42
CA ARG A 880 -58.48 -35.76 26.06
C ARG A 880 -58.37 -35.62 27.58
N VAL A 881 -59.42 -36.01 28.31
CA VAL A 881 -59.34 -36.21 29.76
C VAL A 881 -58.59 -37.52 30.05
N ILE A 882 -57.58 -37.45 30.92
CA ILE A 882 -56.78 -38.63 31.30
C ILE A 882 -57.64 -39.62 32.09
N ASP A 883 -57.41 -40.91 31.85
CA ASP A 883 -58.19 -42.05 32.35
C ASP A 883 -59.71 -42.01 32.02
N GLY A 884 -60.13 -41.16 31.08
CA GLY A 884 -61.50 -41.05 30.56
C GLY A 884 -62.24 -39.82 31.08
N ALA A 885 -63.34 -39.46 30.41
CA ALA A 885 -64.20 -38.33 30.82
C ALA A 885 -65.09 -38.68 32.02
N GLU A 886 -65.55 -39.93 32.12
CA GLU A 886 -66.46 -40.39 33.18
C GLU A 886 -65.72 -40.81 34.46
N ARG A 887 -66.36 -40.65 35.62
CA ARG A 887 -65.96 -41.21 36.91
C ARG A 887 -67.19 -41.72 37.66
N THR A 888 -67.07 -42.90 38.27
CA THR A 888 -68.09 -43.47 39.14
C THR A 888 -67.79 -43.19 40.61
N LEU A 889 -68.80 -42.75 41.34
CA LEU A 889 -68.81 -42.37 42.76
C LEU A 889 -69.90 -43.20 43.46
N ASN A 890 -69.67 -43.65 44.68
CA ASN A 890 -70.67 -44.38 45.47
C ASN A 890 -70.36 -44.31 46.97
N ALA A 891 -71.16 -45.00 47.80
CA ALA A 891 -71.03 -44.96 49.26
C ALA A 891 -69.66 -45.44 49.80
N ASP A 892 -68.91 -46.27 49.06
CA ASP A 892 -67.55 -46.69 49.42
C ASP A 892 -66.46 -45.74 48.87
N ASN A 893 -66.74 -45.00 47.80
CA ASN A 893 -65.85 -43.98 47.25
C ASN A 893 -66.59 -42.71 46.80
N LEU A 894 -66.59 -41.69 47.67
CA LEU A 894 -67.21 -40.40 47.45
C LEU A 894 -66.28 -39.32 46.86
N VAL A 895 -65.07 -39.68 46.39
CA VAL A 895 -64.13 -38.73 45.76
C VAL A 895 -63.66 -39.23 44.40
N ALA A 896 -63.71 -38.36 43.40
CA ALA A 896 -63.17 -38.58 42.06
C ALA A 896 -62.13 -37.51 41.72
N ASN A 897 -61.12 -37.90 40.94
CA ASN A 897 -60.02 -37.03 40.57
C ASN A 897 -59.77 -37.06 39.05
N TYR A 898 -59.37 -35.90 38.52
CA TYR A 898 -58.95 -35.69 37.15
C TYR A 898 -57.60 -34.97 37.13
N THR A 899 -56.75 -35.34 36.17
CA THR A 899 -55.35 -34.90 36.05
C THR A 899 -55.00 -34.67 34.57
N GLY A 900 -53.92 -33.95 34.31
CA GLY A 900 -53.49 -33.59 32.96
C GLY A 900 -54.47 -32.69 32.20
N LEU A 901 -55.33 -31.94 32.90
CA LEU A 901 -56.28 -31.03 32.26
C LEU A 901 -55.49 -29.85 31.67
N PRO A 902 -55.48 -29.60 30.34
CA PRO A 902 -54.56 -28.63 29.74
C PRO A 902 -54.77 -27.19 30.22
N SER A 903 -53.69 -26.44 30.36
CA SER A 903 -53.70 -24.98 30.56
C SER A 903 -54.71 -24.27 29.64
N GLY A 904 -55.56 -23.42 30.21
CA GLY A 904 -56.56 -22.65 29.46
C GLY A 904 -57.76 -23.45 28.94
N ALA A 905 -57.83 -24.77 29.17
CA ALA A 905 -58.99 -25.56 28.76
C ALA A 905 -60.25 -25.15 29.54
N ASN A 906 -61.36 -24.98 28.82
CA ASN A 906 -62.67 -24.75 29.40
C ASN A 906 -63.34 -26.11 29.62
N CYS A 907 -63.52 -26.45 30.89
CA CYS A 907 -64.05 -27.72 31.35
C CYS A 907 -65.44 -27.53 31.97
N THR A 908 -66.35 -28.46 31.67
CA THR A 908 -67.66 -28.57 32.32
C THR A 908 -67.78 -29.95 32.93
N LEU A 909 -68.22 -30.01 34.19
CA LEU A 909 -68.51 -31.25 34.91
C LEU A 909 -70.02 -31.34 35.15
N THR A 910 -70.61 -32.49 34.79
CA THR A 910 -72.01 -32.84 35.05
C THR A 910 -72.12 -34.16 35.80
N GLU A 911 -73.25 -34.41 36.45
CA GLU A 911 -73.66 -35.73 36.92
C GLU A 911 -74.63 -36.35 35.90
N THR A 912 -74.16 -37.37 35.18
CA THR A 912 -74.90 -38.05 34.10
C THR A 912 -75.75 -39.22 34.61
N SER A 913 -75.54 -39.67 35.85
CA SER A 913 -76.39 -40.61 36.57
C SER A 913 -76.43 -40.27 38.05
N ASN A 914 -77.61 -39.94 38.58
CA ASN A 914 -77.83 -39.61 39.98
C ASN A 914 -78.40 -40.77 40.83
N ALA A 915 -78.57 -41.95 40.22
CA ALA A 915 -79.13 -43.17 40.82
C ALA A 915 -80.47 -42.96 41.56
N GLY A 916 -81.40 -42.21 40.97
CA GLY A 916 -82.75 -42.00 41.50
C GLY A 916 -82.86 -40.90 42.54
N ALA A 917 -81.85 -40.05 42.68
CA ALA A 917 -81.92 -38.92 43.60
C ALA A 917 -83.08 -37.97 43.25
N THR A 918 -83.86 -37.60 44.26
CA THR A 918 -85.01 -36.68 44.16
C THR A 918 -84.56 -35.26 43.81
N GLU A 919 -83.33 -34.90 44.16
CA GLU A 919 -82.66 -33.65 43.83
C GLU A 919 -81.15 -33.90 43.71
N SER A 920 -80.50 -33.29 42.72
CA SER A 920 -79.09 -33.52 42.38
C SER A 920 -78.45 -32.19 41.98
N THR A 921 -77.46 -31.74 42.74
CA THR A 921 -76.93 -30.36 42.63
C THR A 921 -75.41 -30.30 42.77
N ILE A 922 -74.79 -29.34 42.09
CA ILE A 922 -73.34 -29.18 41.95
C ILE A 922 -72.89 -27.73 42.20
N ARG A 923 -71.64 -27.52 42.64
CA ARG A 923 -70.98 -26.20 42.71
C ARG A 923 -69.45 -26.31 42.81
N LEU A 924 -68.71 -25.23 42.58
CA LEU A 924 -67.32 -25.14 43.00
C LEU A 924 -67.21 -24.90 44.51
N GLU A 925 -66.17 -25.43 45.16
CA GLU A 925 -65.93 -25.23 46.60
C GLU A 925 -65.79 -23.73 46.91
N GLY A 926 -66.69 -23.23 47.77
CA GLY A 926 -66.73 -21.83 48.19
C GLY A 926 -67.77 -20.97 47.48
N ASP A 927 -68.38 -21.43 46.38
CA ASP A 927 -69.54 -20.75 45.79
C ASP A 927 -70.78 -20.91 46.69
N VAL A 928 -71.61 -19.86 46.75
CA VAL A 928 -72.79 -19.80 47.62
C VAL A 928 -74.06 -20.38 47.00
N ASP A 929 -74.11 -20.43 45.67
CA ASP A 929 -75.25 -20.90 44.89
C ASP A 929 -74.97 -22.31 44.36
N TRP A 930 -75.92 -23.23 44.55
CA TRP A 930 -75.91 -24.56 43.93
C TRP A 930 -76.66 -24.50 42.59
N VAL A 931 -76.21 -25.27 41.60
CA VAL A 931 -76.88 -25.42 40.29
C VAL A 931 -77.26 -26.87 40.04
N ASP A 932 -78.13 -27.10 39.05
CA ASP A 932 -78.51 -28.44 38.59
C ASP A 932 -77.28 -29.21 38.09
N ALA A 933 -77.08 -30.43 38.59
CA ALA A 933 -75.91 -31.22 38.27
C ALA A 933 -75.90 -31.80 36.84
N ALA A 934 -77.07 -31.98 36.22
CA ALA A 934 -77.19 -32.61 34.91
C ALA A 934 -77.14 -31.60 33.74
N ASP A 935 -77.82 -30.45 33.86
CA ASP A 935 -77.79 -29.38 32.85
C ASP A 935 -78.01 -28.00 33.52
N PRO A 936 -77.02 -27.08 33.54
CA PRO A 936 -75.77 -27.09 32.76
C PRO A 936 -74.57 -27.75 33.47
N GLY A 937 -74.72 -28.26 34.68
CA GLY A 937 -73.58 -28.64 35.53
C GLY A 937 -72.75 -27.42 35.95
N VAL A 938 -71.45 -27.61 36.22
CA VAL A 938 -70.53 -26.53 36.59
C VAL A 938 -69.36 -26.40 35.61
N SER A 939 -69.06 -25.17 35.18
CA SER A 939 -67.98 -24.88 34.22
C SER A 939 -66.87 -24.03 34.83
N PHE A 940 -65.63 -24.34 34.49
CA PHE A 940 -64.43 -23.60 34.90
C PHE A 940 -63.38 -23.59 33.77
N THR A 941 -62.48 -22.61 33.80
CA THR A 941 -61.28 -22.61 32.93
C THR A 941 -60.09 -23.07 33.76
N VAL A 942 -59.31 -24.04 33.26
CA VAL A 942 -58.09 -24.51 33.89
C VAL A 942 -57.07 -23.36 33.95
N ASN A 943 -56.69 -22.97 35.16
CA ASN A 943 -55.75 -21.89 35.42
C ASN A 943 -54.42 -22.45 35.95
N VAL A 944 -53.31 -21.99 35.37
CA VAL A 944 -51.95 -22.38 35.74
C VAL A 944 -51.07 -21.15 35.93
N ASP A 945 -50.06 -21.25 36.80
CA ASP A 945 -49.05 -20.20 36.94
C ASP A 945 -47.78 -20.62 36.20
N ALA A 946 -47.57 -20.04 35.01
CA ALA A 946 -46.42 -20.30 34.15
C ALA A 946 -45.06 -19.91 34.78
N SER A 947 -45.05 -19.19 35.91
CA SER A 947 -43.82 -18.94 36.69
C SER A 947 -43.43 -20.09 37.63
N ILE A 948 -44.34 -21.05 37.88
CA ILE A 948 -44.05 -22.25 38.65
C ILE A 948 -43.30 -23.24 37.75
N ALA A 949 -41.99 -23.32 37.93
CA ALA A 949 -41.10 -24.24 37.20
C ALA A 949 -41.21 -25.71 37.69
N SER A 950 -42.43 -26.24 37.84
CA SER A 950 -42.68 -27.67 38.00
C SER A 950 -43.23 -28.30 36.72
N ASN A 951 -43.29 -29.62 36.71
CA ASN A 951 -43.99 -30.42 35.70
C ASN A 951 -45.27 -31.07 36.29
N ASP A 952 -45.56 -30.87 37.58
CA ASP A 952 -46.74 -31.40 38.29
C ASP A 952 -48.01 -30.60 37.93
N ASP A 953 -49.18 -31.26 37.99
CA ASP A 953 -50.48 -30.59 37.80
C ASP A 953 -50.79 -29.61 38.93
N LEU A 954 -51.33 -28.43 38.58
CA LEU A 954 -51.76 -27.42 39.55
C LEU A 954 -53.23 -27.64 39.96
N ALA A 955 -53.47 -27.83 41.26
CA ALA A 955 -54.81 -28.04 41.80
C ALA A 955 -55.75 -26.86 41.47
N GLN A 956 -56.87 -27.18 40.83
CA GLN A 956 -57.99 -26.27 40.59
C GLN A 956 -58.92 -26.23 41.81
N THR A 957 -59.88 -25.30 41.84
CA THR A 957 -60.93 -25.30 42.88
C THR A 957 -61.72 -26.62 42.80
N PRO A 958 -61.86 -27.38 43.91
CA PRO A 958 -62.64 -28.61 43.91
C PRO A 958 -64.12 -28.39 43.57
N VAL A 959 -64.82 -29.45 43.18
CA VAL A 959 -66.28 -29.45 43.00
C VAL A 959 -66.96 -30.23 44.12
N GLU A 960 -68.00 -29.63 44.70
CA GLU A 960 -68.94 -30.30 45.59
C GLU A 960 -70.21 -30.72 44.83
N LEU A 961 -70.74 -31.90 45.15
CA LEU A 961 -71.85 -32.51 44.42
C LEU A 961 -72.78 -33.27 45.39
N GLU A 962 -74.02 -32.84 45.57
CA GLU A 962 -74.98 -33.43 46.54
C GLU A 962 -76.17 -34.09 45.83
N ASN A 963 -76.46 -35.36 46.18
CA ASN A 963 -77.72 -36.03 45.86
C ASN A 963 -78.59 -36.20 47.09
N ARG A 964 -79.86 -35.83 46.97
CA ARG A 964 -80.85 -35.93 48.05
C ARG A 964 -81.94 -36.93 47.68
N PHE A 965 -82.25 -37.84 48.61
CA PHE A 965 -83.21 -38.94 48.45
C PHE A 965 -84.36 -38.82 49.46
N ASP A 966 -85.60 -38.71 48.99
CA ASP A 966 -86.80 -38.62 49.83
C ASP A 966 -87.69 -39.87 49.75
N LEU A 967 -88.62 -39.97 50.70
CA LEU A 967 -89.63 -41.04 50.76
C LEU A 967 -91.00 -40.56 50.25
N ALA A 968 -91.86 -41.50 49.89
CA ALA A 968 -93.20 -41.31 49.34
C ALA A 968 -94.20 -42.31 49.95
N GLU A 969 -95.49 -41.98 49.83
CA GLU A 969 -96.62 -42.76 50.35
C GLU A 969 -97.72 -42.93 49.29
N VAL A 970 -98.35 -44.11 49.22
CA VAL A 970 -99.52 -44.41 48.37
C VAL A 970 -100.72 -44.77 49.26
N SER A 971 -101.92 -44.28 48.93
CA SER A 971 -103.18 -44.69 49.58
C SER A 971 -104.31 -44.99 48.60
N VAL A 972 -105.19 -45.94 48.96
CA VAL A 972 -106.28 -46.46 48.11
C VAL A 972 -107.58 -46.60 48.92
N THR A 973 -108.66 -45.97 48.45
CA THR A 973 -110.02 -46.06 49.01
C THR A 973 -110.89 -47.01 48.18
N LYS A 974 -111.74 -47.86 48.78
CA LYS A 974 -112.70 -48.70 48.01
C LYS A 974 -114.10 -48.09 47.96
N ALA A 975 -114.78 -48.23 46.83
CA ALA A 975 -116.16 -47.84 46.59
C ALA A 975 -116.91 -48.90 45.75
N VAL A 976 -118.24 -48.89 45.82
CA VAL A 976 -119.15 -49.75 45.04
C VAL A 976 -120.27 -48.90 44.45
N VAL A 977 -120.58 -49.15 43.17
CA VAL A 977 -121.63 -48.46 42.41
C VAL A 977 -122.64 -49.49 41.94
N SER A 978 -123.91 -49.32 42.27
CA SER A 978 -124.96 -50.15 41.67
C SER A 978 -126.31 -49.45 41.73
N ASP A 979 -126.98 -49.43 40.58
CA ASP A 979 -128.40 -49.08 40.48
C ASP A 979 -129.29 -50.32 40.69
N ALA A 980 -128.71 -51.51 40.91
CA ALA A 980 -129.48 -52.73 41.15
C ALA A 980 -130.21 -52.65 42.49
N VAL A 981 -131.52 -52.84 42.45
CA VAL A 981 -132.43 -52.77 43.60
C VAL A 981 -133.46 -53.90 43.56
N ASP A 982 -134.04 -54.21 44.73
CA ASP A 982 -135.27 -55.00 44.80
C ASP A 982 -136.51 -54.24 44.26
N GLN A 983 -137.66 -54.91 44.14
CA GLN A 983 -138.92 -54.29 43.71
C GLN A 983 -139.47 -53.19 44.65
N GLU A 984 -138.92 -53.03 45.86
CA GLU A 984 -139.24 -51.93 46.79
C GLU A 984 -138.28 -50.73 46.65
N GLY A 985 -137.09 -50.91 46.04
CA GLY A 985 -136.05 -49.91 45.85
C GLY A 985 -134.85 -50.01 46.80
N THR A 986 -134.60 -51.16 47.44
CA THR A 986 -133.44 -51.39 48.31
C THR A 986 -132.20 -51.80 47.50
N PRO A 987 -131.04 -51.12 47.62
CA PRO A 987 -129.81 -51.52 46.92
C PRO A 987 -129.25 -52.87 47.37
N LEU A 988 -128.59 -53.57 46.43
CA LEU A 988 -127.86 -54.81 46.71
C LEU A 988 -126.46 -54.54 47.30
N GLU A 989 -126.06 -55.32 48.31
CA GLU A 989 -124.69 -55.33 48.86
C GLU A 989 -123.77 -56.26 48.04
N TYR A 990 -122.46 -55.94 47.98
CA TYR A 990 -121.43 -56.69 47.26
C TYR A 990 -120.08 -56.62 47.99
N GLY A 991 -119.30 -57.71 47.98
CA GLY A 991 -117.94 -57.79 48.56
C GLY A 991 -117.65 -59.11 49.31
N PRO A 992 -116.49 -59.26 49.96
CA PRO A 992 -115.40 -58.28 50.14
C PRO A 992 -114.44 -58.21 48.94
N PHE A 993 -113.47 -57.28 49.00
CA PHE A 993 -112.51 -56.99 47.93
C PHE A 993 -111.04 -57.11 48.42
N GLU A 994 -110.08 -57.19 47.51
CA GLU A 994 -108.64 -57.26 47.83
C GLU A 994 -107.82 -56.42 46.84
N VAL A 995 -106.77 -55.73 47.33
CA VAL A 995 -105.83 -54.93 46.56
C VAL A 995 -104.37 -55.25 46.86
N ALA A 996 -103.48 -55.08 45.88
CA ALA A 996 -102.04 -55.32 45.99
C ALA A 996 -101.21 -54.18 45.38
N LEU A 997 -100.26 -53.63 46.15
CA LEU A 997 -99.26 -52.66 45.66
C LEU A 997 -97.99 -53.36 45.16
N SER A 998 -97.51 -52.93 44.01
CA SER A 998 -96.16 -53.20 43.49
C SER A 998 -95.44 -51.88 43.18
N CYS A 999 -94.11 -51.85 43.23
CA CYS A 999 -93.31 -50.65 42.96
C CYS A 999 -91.99 -50.99 42.27
N ILE A 1000 -91.54 -50.08 41.41
CA ILE A 1000 -90.26 -50.10 40.70
C ILE A 1000 -89.54 -48.77 40.94
N PHE A 1001 -88.24 -48.81 41.26
CA PHE A 1001 -87.39 -47.65 41.46
C PHE A 1001 -86.05 -47.89 40.74
N GLU A 1002 -85.57 -46.92 39.96
CA GLU A 1002 -84.42 -47.06 39.06
C GLU A 1002 -84.46 -48.31 38.14
N GLY A 1003 -85.67 -48.76 37.81
CA GLY A 1003 -85.91 -49.96 36.99
C GLY A 1003 -85.87 -51.29 37.74
N GLU A 1004 -85.52 -51.31 39.02
CA GLU A 1004 -85.60 -52.51 39.87
C GLU A 1004 -86.89 -52.55 40.70
N ALA A 1005 -87.48 -53.74 40.86
CA ALA A 1005 -88.67 -53.92 41.69
C ALA A 1005 -88.28 -53.91 43.18
N ILE A 1006 -88.95 -53.08 43.98
CA ILE A 1006 -88.63 -52.88 45.40
C ILE A 1006 -89.55 -53.70 46.32
N ASP A 1007 -88.99 -54.25 47.40
CA ASP A 1007 -89.76 -54.91 48.45
C ASP A 1007 -90.60 -53.89 49.23
N ILE A 1008 -91.94 -54.02 49.17
CA ILE A 1008 -92.86 -53.24 49.99
C ILE A 1008 -92.74 -53.70 51.44
N LEU A 1009 -91.95 -52.99 52.26
CA LEU A 1009 -91.57 -53.39 53.62
C LEU A 1009 -92.77 -53.62 54.55
N ASP A 1010 -93.83 -52.83 54.41
CA ASP A 1010 -95.10 -52.97 55.14
C ASP A 1010 -96.08 -54.01 54.53
N GLY A 1011 -95.63 -54.76 53.52
CA GLY A 1011 -96.37 -55.83 52.84
C GLY A 1011 -97.32 -55.32 51.73
N ALA A 1012 -97.20 -55.92 50.55
CA ALA A 1012 -97.91 -55.51 49.33
C ALA A 1012 -99.45 -55.63 49.36
N VAL A 1013 -100.01 -56.69 49.94
CA VAL A 1013 -101.44 -57.05 49.80
C VAL A 1013 -102.29 -56.55 50.98
N ARG A 1014 -103.55 -56.17 50.71
CA ARG A 1014 -104.56 -55.70 51.65
C ARG A 1014 -105.96 -56.17 51.24
N VAL A 1015 -106.77 -56.67 52.19
CA VAL A 1015 -108.23 -56.82 52.00
C VAL A 1015 -108.88 -55.46 52.27
N ILE A 1016 -109.97 -55.12 51.58
CA ILE A 1016 -110.63 -53.81 51.68
C ILE A 1016 -112.17 -53.93 51.54
N GLU A 1017 -112.93 -53.28 52.43
CA GLU A 1017 -114.40 -53.21 52.38
C GLU A 1017 -114.89 -51.89 51.74
N ASN A 1018 -116.17 -51.85 51.31
CA ASN A 1018 -116.77 -50.66 50.68
C ASN A 1018 -116.74 -49.44 51.63
N GLY A 1019 -115.96 -48.41 51.31
CA GLY A 1019 -115.72 -47.22 52.13
C GLY A 1019 -114.45 -47.25 53.00
N GLU A 1020 -113.63 -48.30 52.92
CA GLU A 1020 -112.35 -48.41 53.63
C GLU A 1020 -111.17 -47.80 52.84
N VAL A 1021 -110.06 -47.48 53.53
CA VAL A 1021 -108.82 -46.91 52.94
C VAL A 1021 -107.61 -47.70 53.45
N VAL A 1022 -106.64 -47.97 52.56
CA VAL A 1022 -105.35 -48.63 52.89
C VAL A 1022 -104.16 -47.82 52.38
N THR A 1023 -102.99 -47.96 53.04
CA THR A 1023 -101.82 -47.09 52.84
C THR A 1023 -100.48 -47.84 52.92
N TRP A 1024 -99.47 -47.36 52.20
CA TRP A 1024 -98.06 -47.81 52.23
C TRP A 1024 -97.10 -46.61 52.17
N GLY A 1025 -96.30 -46.38 53.22
CA GLY A 1025 -95.59 -45.11 53.45
C GLY A 1025 -94.05 -45.14 53.50
N THR A 1026 -93.42 -46.26 53.15
CA THR A 1026 -91.94 -46.42 53.16
C THR A 1026 -91.35 -46.57 51.76
N LEU A 1027 -91.95 -45.93 50.76
CA LEU A 1027 -91.57 -46.04 49.35
C LEU A 1027 -90.55 -44.93 49.01
N PRO A 1028 -89.69 -45.07 47.99
CA PRO A 1028 -88.87 -43.95 47.52
C PRO A 1028 -89.69 -42.97 46.67
N ALA A 1029 -89.39 -41.68 46.81
CA ALA A 1029 -89.90 -40.67 45.88
C ALA A 1029 -89.35 -40.92 44.46
N GLY A 1030 -90.20 -40.79 43.44
CA GLY A 1030 -89.90 -41.14 42.06
C GLY A 1030 -90.19 -42.61 41.69
N ALA A 1031 -90.57 -43.48 42.64
CA ALA A 1031 -90.95 -44.85 42.33
C ALA A 1031 -92.17 -44.91 41.38
N GLN A 1032 -92.14 -45.80 40.40
CA GLN A 1032 -93.31 -46.14 39.59
C GLN A 1032 -94.04 -47.28 40.27
N CYS A 1033 -95.22 -47.01 40.83
CA CYS A 1033 -95.97 -47.98 41.61
C CYS A 1033 -97.32 -48.29 40.98
N ALA A 1034 -97.80 -49.52 41.10
CA ALA A 1034 -99.09 -49.95 40.57
C ALA A 1034 -99.90 -50.70 41.64
N VAL A 1035 -101.19 -50.39 41.71
CA VAL A 1035 -102.17 -51.05 42.59
C VAL A 1035 -103.12 -51.87 41.74
N GLU A 1036 -103.23 -53.17 42.04
CA GLU A 1036 -104.16 -54.12 41.41
C GLU A 1036 -105.30 -54.48 42.38
N GLU A 1037 -106.57 -54.48 41.93
CA GLU A 1037 -107.70 -55.12 42.62
C GLU A 1037 -107.74 -56.61 42.26
N THR A 1038 -107.15 -57.44 43.12
CA THR A 1038 -107.00 -58.89 42.92
C THR A 1038 -108.30 -59.67 43.14
N VAL A 1039 -109.29 -59.09 43.82
CA VAL A 1039 -110.63 -59.67 44.04
C VAL A 1039 -111.69 -58.58 43.95
N ASN A 1040 -112.52 -58.61 42.89
CA ASN A 1040 -113.59 -57.62 42.64
C ASN A 1040 -115.03 -58.13 42.86
N ALA A 1041 -115.19 -59.34 43.39
CA ALA A 1041 -116.49 -59.98 43.70
C ALA A 1041 -117.50 -60.03 42.53
N ASP A 1042 -117.05 -60.37 41.32
CA ASP A 1042 -117.83 -60.43 40.07
C ASP A 1042 -118.40 -59.09 39.58
N ALA A 1043 -117.71 -57.97 39.88
CA ALA A 1043 -118.08 -56.67 39.34
C ALA A 1043 -118.12 -56.67 37.80
N THR A 1044 -119.16 -56.05 37.24
CA THR A 1044 -119.34 -55.90 35.78
C THR A 1044 -118.29 -54.97 35.19
N GLU A 1045 -117.87 -53.98 35.97
CA GLU A 1045 -116.80 -53.04 35.65
C GLU A 1045 -116.01 -52.72 36.92
N THR A 1046 -114.69 -52.65 36.83
CA THR A 1046 -113.79 -52.13 37.87
C THR A 1046 -113.05 -50.94 37.28
N TRP A 1047 -112.91 -49.84 38.04
CA TRP A 1047 -112.04 -48.72 37.65
C TRP A 1047 -111.45 -48.03 38.89
N PHE A 1048 -110.33 -47.34 38.70
CA PHE A 1048 -109.84 -46.38 39.68
C PHE A 1048 -110.19 -44.95 39.25
N GLU A 1049 -110.34 -44.05 40.22
CA GLU A 1049 -110.29 -42.60 40.01
C GLU A 1049 -109.12 -42.04 40.83
N GLN A 1050 -108.07 -41.66 40.14
CA GLN A 1050 -106.87 -41.08 40.73
C GLN A 1050 -107.05 -39.55 40.84
N ALA A 1051 -106.62 -38.95 41.94
CA ALA A 1051 -106.54 -37.49 42.02
C ALA A 1051 -105.50 -36.97 41.01
N GLY A 1052 -105.73 -35.80 40.43
CA GLY A 1052 -104.71 -35.15 39.61
C GLY A 1052 -103.47 -34.79 40.45
N VAL A 1053 -102.31 -34.70 39.80
CA VAL A 1053 -101.06 -34.21 40.42
C VAL A 1053 -101.21 -32.75 40.91
N ASP A 1054 -102.15 -32.01 40.33
CA ASP A 1054 -102.64 -30.72 40.82
C ASP A 1054 -103.90 -30.95 41.69
N PRO A 1055 -103.94 -30.49 42.95
CA PRO A 1055 -105.10 -30.68 43.84
C PRO A 1055 -106.38 -29.95 43.40
N ASP A 1056 -106.31 -29.01 42.44
CA ASP A 1056 -107.48 -28.38 41.81
C ASP A 1056 -107.93 -29.09 40.50
N ALA A 1057 -107.30 -30.20 40.09
CA ALA A 1057 -107.65 -30.95 38.86
C ALA A 1057 -108.71 -32.04 39.08
N ASP A 1058 -109.62 -32.19 38.10
CA ASP A 1058 -110.63 -33.25 38.07
C ASP A 1058 -109.98 -34.65 38.11
N SER A 1059 -110.58 -35.58 38.87
CA SER A 1059 -110.05 -36.94 39.05
C SER A 1059 -110.08 -37.75 37.75
N VAL A 1060 -108.97 -38.43 37.45
CA VAL A 1060 -108.80 -39.22 36.23
C VAL A 1060 -109.28 -40.64 36.46
N ARG A 1061 -110.33 -41.03 35.73
CA ARG A 1061 -110.84 -42.40 35.68
C ARG A 1061 -109.94 -43.30 34.82
N VAL A 1062 -109.57 -44.45 35.37
CA VAL A 1062 -108.73 -45.49 34.76
C VAL A 1062 -109.48 -46.82 34.83
N ASP A 1063 -110.04 -47.25 33.70
CA ASP A 1063 -110.84 -48.47 33.59
C ASP A 1063 -109.96 -49.73 33.68
N GLY A 1064 -110.36 -50.68 34.53
CA GLY A 1064 -109.66 -51.93 34.77
C GLY A 1064 -109.34 -52.17 36.25
N GLN A 1065 -108.81 -53.36 36.53
CA GLN A 1065 -108.37 -53.78 37.87
C GLN A 1065 -106.98 -53.24 38.25
N LEU A 1066 -106.28 -52.49 37.39
CA LEU A 1066 -104.91 -52.01 37.66
C LEU A 1066 -104.82 -50.49 37.47
N LEU A 1067 -104.28 -49.78 38.46
CA LEU A 1067 -103.87 -48.39 38.37
C LEU A 1067 -102.35 -48.27 38.53
N GLU A 1068 -101.68 -47.74 37.51
CA GLU A 1068 -100.31 -47.27 37.61
C GLU A 1068 -100.29 -45.81 38.09
N PHE A 1069 -99.50 -45.52 39.12
CA PHE A 1069 -99.21 -44.17 39.58
C PHE A 1069 -98.09 -43.56 38.74
N ALA A 1070 -98.17 -42.24 38.54
CA ALA A 1070 -97.00 -41.45 38.15
C ALA A 1070 -95.86 -41.63 39.18
N PRO A 1071 -94.59 -41.38 38.80
CA PRO A 1071 -93.45 -41.41 39.71
C PRO A 1071 -93.75 -40.72 41.05
N LEU A 1072 -93.73 -41.48 42.15
CA LEU A 1072 -94.38 -41.06 43.39
C LEU A 1072 -93.84 -39.72 43.92
N ALA A 1073 -94.73 -38.79 44.20
CA ALA A 1073 -94.37 -37.53 44.83
C ALA A 1073 -93.93 -37.76 46.29
N ALA A 1074 -92.89 -37.05 46.71
CA ALA A 1074 -92.32 -37.15 48.06
C ALA A 1074 -93.32 -36.72 49.15
N ILE A 1075 -93.21 -37.30 50.35
CA ILE A 1075 -94.00 -36.92 51.52
C ILE A 1075 -93.75 -35.43 51.82
N GLY A 1076 -94.82 -34.64 51.85
CA GLY A 1076 -94.75 -33.19 52.09
C GLY A 1076 -94.48 -32.33 50.85
N SER A 1077 -94.36 -32.92 49.65
CA SER A 1077 -94.26 -32.18 48.37
C SER A 1077 -95.48 -31.32 48.03
N GLY A 1078 -96.63 -31.59 48.66
CA GLY A 1078 -97.92 -30.96 48.36
C GLY A 1078 -98.77 -31.74 47.35
N VAL A 1079 -98.23 -32.83 46.79
CA VAL A 1079 -98.94 -33.80 45.95
C VAL A 1079 -99.16 -35.08 46.77
N GLU A 1080 -100.35 -35.68 46.68
CA GLU A 1080 -100.71 -36.91 47.38
C GLU A 1080 -100.90 -38.05 46.37
N ASN A 1081 -100.20 -39.19 46.55
CA ASN A 1081 -100.35 -40.34 45.64
C ASN A 1081 -101.57 -41.19 46.06
N VAL A 1082 -102.77 -40.67 45.77
CA VAL A 1082 -104.06 -41.24 46.24
C VAL A 1082 -104.98 -41.67 45.10
N ALA A 1083 -105.73 -42.74 45.33
CA ALA A 1083 -106.74 -43.24 44.40
C ALA A 1083 -108.00 -43.76 45.11
N ASN A 1084 -109.13 -43.65 44.43
CA ASN A 1084 -110.38 -44.32 44.80
C ASN A 1084 -110.62 -45.48 43.82
N LEU A 1085 -111.20 -46.59 44.27
CA LEU A 1085 -111.30 -47.84 43.52
C LEU A 1085 -112.74 -48.34 43.53
N PHE A 1086 -113.39 -48.31 42.38
CA PHE A 1086 -114.81 -48.55 42.20
C PHE A 1086 -115.06 -49.91 41.55
N ASN A 1087 -116.11 -50.60 42.01
CA ASN A 1087 -116.75 -51.69 41.27
C ASN A 1087 -118.17 -51.29 40.92
N ALA A 1088 -118.53 -51.31 39.64
CA ALA A 1088 -119.93 -51.28 39.23
C ALA A 1088 -120.52 -52.68 39.09
N PHE A 1089 -121.73 -52.82 39.61
CA PHE A 1089 -122.61 -53.96 39.39
C PHE A 1089 -123.83 -53.45 38.63
N GLU A 1090 -123.93 -53.85 37.36
CA GLU A 1090 -124.92 -53.27 36.44
C GLU A 1090 -126.37 -53.68 36.76
N SER A 1091 -127.30 -52.84 36.31
CA SER A 1091 -128.73 -53.18 36.24
C SER A 1091 -129.23 -53.03 34.80
N SER A 1092 -129.98 -54.03 34.35
CA SER A 1092 -130.70 -54.01 33.08
C SER A 1092 -131.93 -53.11 33.14
N GLN A 1093 -132.23 -52.48 32.01
CA GLN A 1093 -133.53 -51.89 31.72
C GLN A 1093 -134.36 -52.84 30.85
N LEU A 1094 -135.39 -53.45 31.41
CA LEU A 1094 -136.33 -54.22 30.58
C LEU A 1094 -137.29 -53.28 29.87
N SER A 1095 -137.17 -53.21 28.55
CA SER A 1095 -138.08 -52.54 27.64
C SER A 1095 -139.08 -53.54 27.04
N LEU A 1096 -140.17 -53.76 27.76
CA LEU A 1096 -141.38 -54.34 27.19
C LEU A 1096 -141.81 -53.47 25.99
N LEU A 1097 -142.29 -54.01 24.86
CA LEU A 1097 -142.43 -53.22 23.62
C LEU A 1097 -143.49 -53.75 22.62
N LYS A 1098 -144.37 -52.91 22.04
CA LYS A 1098 -145.15 -53.23 20.82
C LYS A 1098 -144.59 -52.44 19.62
N SER A 1099 -144.21 -53.09 18.50
CA SER A 1099 -143.06 -52.63 17.66
C SER A 1099 -143.24 -52.34 16.15
N LEU A 1100 -142.11 -52.32 15.34
CA LEU A 1100 -141.73 -51.51 14.11
C LEU A 1100 -140.85 -52.07 12.84
N VAL A 1101 -141.07 -53.21 12.10
CA VAL A 1101 -140.99 -53.39 10.54
C VAL A 1101 -142.32 -53.63 9.65
N GLY A 1102 -142.63 -52.96 8.48
CA GLY A 1102 -143.98 -52.94 7.72
C GLY A 1102 -144.16 -52.13 6.36
N SER A 1103 -145.36 -51.58 5.97
CA SER A 1103 -145.55 -50.75 4.72
C SER A 1103 -146.45 -49.47 4.74
N GLY A 1104 -147.36 -49.28 5.70
CA GLY A 1104 -148.26 -48.11 5.76
C GLY A 1104 -149.04 -48.08 7.08
N SER A 1105 -148.78 -47.07 7.91
CA SER A 1105 -148.80 -47.24 9.38
C SER A 1105 -150.12 -46.87 10.10
N ASP A 1106 -151.23 -46.75 9.37
CA ASP A 1106 -152.45 -46.02 9.78
C ASP A 1106 -153.34 -46.70 10.86
N ARG A 1107 -152.82 -47.63 11.67
CA ARG A 1107 -153.67 -48.47 12.55
C ARG A 1107 -153.08 -48.76 13.92
N GLY A 1108 -153.99 -48.94 14.88
CA GLY A 1108 -153.63 -49.22 16.25
C GLY A 1108 -152.84 -48.05 16.84
N ASN A 1109 -151.92 -48.37 17.72
CA ASN A 1109 -151.29 -47.44 18.65
C ASN A 1109 -152.25 -46.74 19.63
N ASP A 1110 -153.54 -46.59 19.31
CA ASP A 1110 -154.65 -46.30 20.22
C ASP A 1110 -155.11 -47.51 21.06
N LYS A 1111 -154.48 -48.66 20.81
CA LYS A 1111 -154.35 -49.76 21.77
C LYS A 1111 -154.08 -49.25 23.21
N ARG A 1112 -154.44 -50.07 24.19
CA ARG A 1112 -153.65 -50.34 25.39
C ARG A 1112 -153.54 -51.85 25.52
N PHE A 1113 -152.44 -52.33 26.08
CA PHE A 1113 -152.13 -53.71 26.46
C PHE A 1113 -151.57 -53.73 27.91
N GLU A 1114 -151.36 -54.90 28.51
CA GLU A 1114 -150.61 -55.05 29.77
C GLU A 1114 -149.71 -56.29 29.73
N VAL A 1115 -148.67 -56.33 30.58
CA VAL A 1115 -147.55 -57.28 30.53
C VAL A 1115 -146.91 -57.53 31.93
N GLU A 1116 -146.52 -58.75 32.30
CA GLU A 1116 -145.92 -59.17 33.60
C GLU A 1116 -144.37 -59.34 33.58
N LEU A 1117 -143.66 -59.37 34.74
CA LEU A 1117 -142.22 -59.68 34.91
C LEU A 1117 -141.88 -60.36 36.27
N VAL A 1118 -140.95 -61.33 36.31
CA VAL A 1118 -140.26 -61.85 37.54
C VAL A 1118 -138.80 -62.24 37.25
N CYS A 1119 -137.82 -62.06 38.18
CA CYS A 1119 -136.38 -62.37 37.99
C CYS A 1119 -135.56 -62.84 39.24
N VAL A 1120 -134.46 -63.60 39.03
CA VAL A 1120 -133.56 -64.22 40.06
C VAL A 1120 -132.07 -64.07 39.71
N LEU A 1121 -131.19 -63.66 40.63
CA LEU A 1121 -129.74 -63.44 40.44
C LEU A 1121 -128.86 -64.54 41.09
N THR A 1122 -127.62 -64.71 40.62
CA THR A 1122 -126.55 -65.49 41.29
C THR A 1122 -125.19 -64.84 40.99
N ASP A 1123 -124.39 -64.53 42.02
CA ASP A 1123 -123.11 -63.81 41.93
C ASP A 1123 -122.12 -64.28 43.01
N ALA A 1124 -120.86 -63.81 43.02
CA ALA A 1124 -119.86 -64.16 44.05
C ALA A 1124 -120.27 -63.84 45.51
N THR A 1125 -121.15 -62.85 45.72
CA THR A 1125 -121.74 -62.51 47.03
C THR A 1125 -122.95 -63.41 47.34
N ARG A 1126 -123.64 -63.94 46.31
CA ARG A 1126 -124.87 -64.75 46.36
C ARG A 1126 -124.74 -66.09 45.62
N PRO A 1127 -123.83 -67.01 46.01
CA PRO A 1127 -123.48 -68.20 45.22
C PRO A 1127 -124.57 -69.28 45.14
N ASP A 1128 -125.59 -69.24 46.00
CA ASP A 1128 -126.73 -70.20 46.00
C ASP A 1128 -127.96 -69.70 45.21
N GLY A 1129 -127.98 -68.42 44.82
CA GLY A 1129 -129.05 -67.76 44.03
C GLY A 1129 -130.24 -67.19 44.84
N GLU A 1130 -130.73 -66.00 44.46
CA GLU A 1130 -131.73 -65.22 45.21
C GLU A 1130 -132.72 -64.45 44.29
N GLU A 1131 -133.99 -64.31 44.69
CA GLU A 1131 -135.02 -63.55 43.93
C GLU A 1131 -134.80 -62.04 44.07
N VAL A 1132 -134.79 -61.31 42.95
CA VAL A 1132 -134.43 -59.88 42.91
C VAL A 1132 -135.47 -58.96 42.27
N TRP A 1133 -136.51 -59.49 41.58
CA TRP A 1133 -137.52 -58.64 40.94
C TRP A 1133 -138.87 -59.32 40.69
N ASN A 1134 -140.00 -58.62 40.88
CA ASN A 1134 -141.35 -59.18 40.71
C ASN A 1134 -142.42 -58.07 40.45
N ALA A 1135 -143.07 -58.00 39.26
CA ALA A 1135 -143.92 -56.85 38.87
C ALA A 1135 -144.89 -57.04 37.66
N THR A 1136 -145.72 -56.02 37.34
CA THR A 1136 -146.66 -56.00 36.18
C THR A 1136 -146.90 -54.57 35.63
N TYR A 1137 -147.11 -54.44 34.31
CA TYR A 1137 -146.85 -53.24 33.53
C TYR A 1137 -147.83 -53.01 32.35
N ALA A 1138 -148.47 -51.84 32.29
CA ALA A 1138 -149.53 -51.58 31.32
C ALA A 1138 -149.04 -50.91 30.00
N LEU A 1139 -148.48 -51.70 29.06
CA LEU A 1139 -148.06 -51.25 27.71
C LEU A 1139 -149.12 -50.41 26.97
N SER A 1140 -148.79 -49.24 26.44
CA SER A 1140 -149.73 -48.30 25.85
C SER A 1140 -148.99 -47.26 25.02
N ALA A 1141 -149.61 -46.57 24.06
CA ALA A 1141 -148.99 -45.32 23.57
C ALA A 1141 -148.74 -44.29 24.69
N ALA A 1142 -149.42 -44.41 25.84
CA ALA A 1142 -149.14 -43.63 27.06
C ALA A 1142 -147.76 -43.92 27.72
N ASN A 1143 -147.07 -44.98 27.29
CA ASN A 1143 -145.65 -45.22 27.51
C ASN A 1143 -144.94 -45.58 26.17
N ASN A 1144 -145.46 -45.04 25.05
CA ASN A 1144 -145.02 -45.25 23.66
C ASN A 1144 -144.84 -46.72 23.25
N TRP A 1145 -145.80 -47.55 23.67
CA TRP A 1145 -145.80 -49.00 23.53
C TRP A 1145 -144.69 -49.74 24.21
N ARG A 1146 -143.92 -49.01 24.99
CA ARG A 1146 -142.78 -49.44 25.74
C ARG A 1146 -143.15 -49.46 27.22
N VAL A 1147 -142.62 -50.35 28.04
CA VAL A 1147 -142.51 -50.07 29.47
C VAL A 1147 -141.09 -50.40 29.84
N ASP A 1148 -140.42 -49.38 30.34
CA ASP A 1148 -139.04 -49.39 30.78
C ASP A 1148 -138.99 -49.61 32.29
N ILE A 1149 -138.16 -50.56 32.69
CA ILE A 1149 -138.09 -51.12 34.04
C ILE A 1149 -136.61 -51.14 34.41
N ALA A 1150 -136.15 -50.19 35.21
CA ALA A 1150 -134.75 -50.01 35.56
C ALA A 1150 -134.48 -50.45 37.01
N GLY A 1151 -133.22 -50.83 37.29
CA GLY A 1151 -132.80 -51.34 38.61
C GLY A 1151 -132.84 -52.86 38.74
N LEU A 1152 -133.25 -53.59 37.71
CA LEU A 1152 -133.19 -55.05 37.66
C LEU A 1152 -131.74 -55.51 37.53
N ALA A 1153 -131.18 -56.25 38.50
CA ALA A 1153 -129.78 -56.70 38.45
C ALA A 1153 -129.42 -57.43 37.14
N ARG A 1154 -128.32 -57.03 36.49
CA ARG A 1154 -127.83 -57.67 35.26
C ARG A 1154 -127.37 -59.11 35.57
N GLY A 1155 -127.65 -60.05 34.67
CA GLY A 1155 -127.42 -61.49 34.85
C GLY A 1155 -128.57 -62.25 35.53
N ALA A 1156 -129.66 -61.59 35.92
CA ALA A 1156 -130.80 -62.26 36.55
C ALA A 1156 -131.69 -63.03 35.54
N GLU A 1157 -132.04 -64.30 35.79
CA GLU A 1157 -132.98 -65.06 34.95
C GLU A 1157 -134.42 -64.56 35.12
N CYS A 1158 -135.10 -64.20 34.01
CA CYS A 1158 -136.36 -63.46 33.99
C CYS A 1158 -137.49 -64.09 33.12
N THR A 1159 -138.75 -63.71 33.39
CA THR A 1159 -139.98 -64.22 32.74
C THR A 1159 -141.01 -63.12 32.45
N VAL A 1160 -141.72 -63.13 31.30
CA VAL A 1160 -142.66 -62.07 30.85
C VAL A 1160 -143.94 -62.59 30.14
N THR A 1161 -145.10 -61.93 30.32
CA THR A 1161 -146.45 -62.34 29.81
C THR A 1161 -147.35 -61.19 29.32
N GLU A 1162 -147.89 -61.16 28.07
CA GLU A 1162 -148.87 -60.13 27.57
C GLU A 1162 -150.36 -60.53 27.74
N THR A 1163 -151.24 -59.57 28.13
CA THR A 1163 -152.67 -59.80 28.45
C THR A 1163 -153.72 -59.09 27.56
N GLU A 1164 -153.37 -58.10 26.74
CA GLU A 1164 -154.30 -57.41 25.81
C GLU A 1164 -153.64 -57.20 24.41
N ARG A 1165 -154.45 -57.02 23.33
CA ARG A 1165 -153.92 -56.97 21.93
C ARG A 1165 -154.62 -56.06 20.92
N GLY A 1166 -155.80 -55.52 21.23
CA GLY A 1166 -156.76 -55.10 20.22
C GLY A 1166 -156.20 -54.09 19.19
N GLU A 1167 -156.17 -54.33 17.88
CA GLU A 1167 -156.95 -55.30 17.10
C GLU A 1167 -156.07 -55.95 16.03
N ALA A 1168 -155.33 -55.16 15.27
CA ALA A 1168 -154.02 -55.49 14.68
C ALA A 1168 -153.91 -56.84 13.92
N ASP A 1169 -152.69 -57.34 13.78
CA ASP A 1169 -152.30 -58.37 12.80
C ASP A 1169 -151.68 -59.59 13.50
N ALA A 1170 -152.42 -60.12 14.48
CA ALA A 1170 -151.88 -61.01 15.52
C ALA A 1170 -150.75 -60.33 16.33
N THR A 1171 -149.81 -61.12 16.85
CA THR A 1171 -148.81 -60.73 17.86
C THR A 1171 -147.77 -61.85 17.96
N GLN A 1172 -146.51 -61.49 18.21
CA GLN A 1172 -145.43 -62.39 18.59
C GLN A 1172 -144.65 -61.71 19.71
N ILE A 1173 -144.49 -62.33 20.89
CA ILE A 1173 -143.46 -61.87 21.82
C ILE A 1173 -142.11 -62.36 21.28
N ARG A 1174 -141.27 -61.40 20.90
CA ARG A 1174 -139.88 -61.65 20.51
C ARG A 1174 -138.94 -61.01 21.52
N VAL A 1175 -138.09 -61.81 22.16
CA VAL A 1175 -137.03 -61.35 23.07
C VAL A 1175 -135.69 -61.69 22.42
N GLY A 1176 -134.85 -60.68 22.20
CA GLY A 1176 -133.69 -60.81 21.30
C GLY A 1176 -134.13 -61.31 19.91
N ASP A 1177 -133.53 -62.40 19.43
CA ASP A 1177 -133.96 -63.11 18.21
C ASP A 1177 -134.94 -64.28 18.46
N VAL A 1178 -135.17 -64.68 19.71
CA VAL A 1178 -136.10 -65.77 20.04
C VAL A 1178 -137.53 -65.29 19.87
N THR A 1179 -138.31 -66.00 19.04
CA THR A 1179 -139.70 -65.63 18.72
C THR A 1179 -140.68 -66.63 19.33
N SER A 1180 -141.41 -66.19 20.35
CA SER A 1180 -142.51 -66.92 20.98
C SER A 1180 -143.83 -66.56 20.28
N ASN A 1181 -144.46 -67.54 19.61
CA ASN A 1181 -145.71 -67.33 18.89
C ASN A 1181 -146.89 -67.26 19.86
N GLY A 1182 -147.14 -66.06 20.37
CA GLY A 1182 -148.08 -65.80 21.45
C GLY A 1182 -147.52 -64.73 22.38
N ASN A 1183 -147.73 -64.95 23.68
CA ASN A 1183 -147.68 -63.90 24.69
C ASN A 1183 -146.96 -64.29 25.99
N VAL A 1184 -145.98 -65.22 25.95
CA VAL A 1184 -145.09 -65.52 27.09
C VAL A 1184 -143.67 -65.77 26.59
N ALA A 1185 -142.65 -65.31 27.30
CA ALA A 1185 -141.24 -65.63 27.06
C ALA A 1185 -140.39 -65.58 28.35
N THR A 1186 -139.22 -66.21 28.32
CA THR A 1186 -138.18 -66.19 29.37
C THR A 1186 -136.84 -65.80 28.75
N PHE A 1187 -135.98 -65.12 29.51
CA PHE A 1187 -134.68 -64.59 29.08
C PHE A 1187 -133.82 -64.31 30.32
N THR A 1188 -132.50 -64.29 30.20
CA THR A 1188 -131.64 -63.73 31.25
C THR A 1188 -131.47 -62.23 31.01
N ALA A 1189 -131.37 -61.44 32.08
CA ALA A 1189 -131.13 -60.01 32.05
C ALA A 1189 -129.67 -59.68 31.72
N ASP A 1190 -129.17 -60.23 30.60
CA ASP A 1190 -127.76 -60.04 30.19
C ASP A 1190 -127.56 -58.74 29.40
N ASP A 1191 -128.61 -58.17 28.81
CA ASP A 1191 -128.58 -56.92 28.03
C ASP A 1191 -128.88 -55.69 28.91
N GLU A 1192 -128.25 -54.54 28.60
CA GLU A 1192 -128.58 -53.24 29.19
C GLU A 1192 -130.01 -52.79 28.86
N GLN A 1193 -130.47 -53.02 27.62
CA GLN A 1193 -131.85 -52.72 27.18
C GLN A 1193 -132.51 -53.96 26.53
N ILE A 1194 -133.15 -54.77 27.37
CA ILE A 1194 -133.79 -56.02 26.95
C ILE A 1194 -135.11 -55.66 26.25
N ALA A 1195 -135.28 -56.05 24.98
CA ALA A 1195 -136.48 -55.70 24.20
C ALA A 1195 -137.44 -56.90 24.04
N VAL A 1196 -138.67 -56.78 24.56
CA VAL A 1196 -139.77 -57.77 24.38
C VAL A 1196 -140.80 -57.22 23.36
N SER A 1197 -140.68 -57.54 22.06
CA SER A 1197 -141.11 -56.70 20.90
C SER A 1197 -142.20 -57.25 19.91
N VAL A 1198 -142.95 -56.37 19.13
CA VAL A 1198 -144.21 -56.67 18.31
C VAL A 1198 -144.73 -55.78 16.96
N LEU A 1199 -143.98 -55.22 15.85
CA LEU A 1199 -144.08 -54.71 14.26
C LEU A 1199 -144.39 -53.26 13.35
N ASN A 1200 -143.59 -52.69 12.26
CA ASN A 1200 -143.42 -51.33 11.29
C ASN A 1200 -142.23 -50.37 10.32
N THR A 1201 -140.80 -50.19 10.01
CA THR A 1201 -140.01 -49.29 8.83
C THR A 1201 -138.32 -48.83 8.59
N PHE A 1202 -137.62 -48.13 7.48
CA PHE A 1202 -136.20 -47.24 7.29
C PHE A 1202 -135.14 -46.94 5.92
N HIS A 1203 -133.91 -46.11 5.76
CA HIS A 1203 -132.93 -45.57 4.48
C HIS A 1203 -131.34 -44.79 4.43
N ALA A 1204 -130.47 -44.34 3.31
CA ALA A 1204 -129.05 -43.45 3.15
C ALA A 1204 -127.94 -43.14 1.81
N LEU A 1205 -126.71 -42.32 1.67
CA LEU A 1205 -125.63 -41.88 0.43
C LEU A 1205 -124.10 -40.99 0.41
N SER A 1206 -123.09 -40.71 -0.66
CA SER A 1206 -121.64 -39.85 -0.77
C SER A 1206 -120.58 -39.42 -2.12
N VAL A 1207 -119.30 -38.64 -2.20
CA VAL A 1207 -118.28 -37.94 -3.38
C VAL A 1207 -116.61 -37.37 -3.20
N THR A 1208 -115.40 -36.78 -3.88
CA THR A 1208 -114.33 -36.39 -5.15
C THR A 1208 -112.80 -35.53 -4.95
N GLY A 1209 -111.54 -35.04 -5.61
CA GLY A 1209 -110.42 -34.75 -6.86
C GLY A 1209 -108.89 -33.86 -6.71
N SER A 1210 -107.67 -33.33 -7.39
CA SER A 1210 -106.54 -33.07 -8.65
C SER A 1210 -104.94 -32.31 -8.47
N THR A 1211 -103.71 -31.76 -9.15
CA THR A 1211 -102.68 -31.33 -10.45
C THR A 1211 -100.97 -30.84 -10.44
N ALA A 1212 -100.00 -30.34 -11.47
CA ALA A 1212 -98.34 -29.94 -11.54
C ALA A 1212 -97.29 -29.15 -12.76
N ALA A 1213 -95.84 -28.75 -12.78
CA ALA A 1213 -94.75 -27.98 -13.85
C ALA A 1213 -92.98 -27.70 -13.87
N ALA A 1214 -92.02 -27.10 -14.85
CA ALA A 1214 -90.34 -26.76 -14.95
C ALA A 1214 -89.27 -25.93 -16.12
N VAL A 1215 -87.82 -25.56 -16.13
CA VAL A 1215 -86.71 -24.78 -17.21
C VAL A 1215 -84.93 -24.58 -17.27
N SER A 1216 -83.97 -23.80 -18.12
CA SER A 1216 -82.30 -23.80 -18.41
C SER A 1216 -81.03 -22.67 -18.71
N ALA A 1217 -79.70 -22.85 -18.23
CA ALA A 1217 -78.16 -22.83 -18.67
C ALA A 1217 -76.98 -21.74 -19.14
N LEU A 1218 -75.65 -21.97 -18.76
CA LEU A 1218 -74.22 -21.73 -19.36
C LEU A 1218 -73.17 -20.56 -19.02
N LEU A 1219 -71.89 -20.88 -18.60
CA LEU A 1219 -70.55 -20.19 -18.78
C LEU A 1219 -69.41 -21.07 -18.18
N ALA A 1220 -68.24 -21.46 -18.75
CA ALA A 1220 -67.21 -20.92 -19.67
C ALA A 1220 -66.24 -19.89 -19.00
N ALA A 1221 -64.92 -20.09 -18.80
CA ALA A 1221 -63.79 -20.66 -19.57
C ALA A 1221 -63.01 -19.65 -20.47
N LEU A 1222 -62.22 -18.75 -19.84
CA LEU A 1222 -61.13 -17.93 -20.42
C LEU A 1222 -60.08 -17.66 -19.29
N LEU A 1223 -58.80 -18.03 -19.43
CA LEU A 1223 -57.66 -17.28 -20.05
C LEU A 1223 -57.27 -16.00 -19.25
N MET A 1224 -56.03 -15.72 -18.83
CA MET A 1224 -54.66 -16.25 -19.10
C MET A 1224 -53.87 -16.41 -17.74
N LEU A 1225 -52.53 -16.49 -17.54
CA LEU A 1225 -51.29 -16.55 -18.36
C LEU A 1225 -50.09 -17.09 -17.50
N GLY A 1226 -49.29 -18.06 -17.99
CA GLY A 1226 -47.92 -18.38 -17.50
C GLY A 1226 -47.80 -19.09 -16.13
N GLY A 1227 -46.70 -19.81 -15.80
CA GLY A 1227 -45.55 -20.23 -16.62
C GLY A 1227 -44.52 -21.08 -15.84
N ALA A 1228 -44.19 -22.27 -16.37
CA ALA A 1228 -43.06 -23.19 -16.07
C ALA A 1228 -42.30 -23.17 -14.71
N VAL A 1229 -42.52 -24.24 -13.91
CA VAL A 1229 -41.52 -25.21 -13.38
C VAL A 1229 -40.22 -24.72 -12.67
N PHE A 1230 -40.09 -25.11 -11.38
CA PHE A 1230 -38.87 -25.49 -10.59
C PHE A 1230 -37.49 -24.89 -10.97
N ALA A 1231 -36.66 -24.38 -10.04
CA ALA A 1231 -36.17 -25.09 -8.85
C ALA A 1231 -35.39 -24.18 -7.86
N ALA A 1232 -35.22 -24.64 -6.60
CA ALA A 1232 -34.18 -24.24 -5.62
C ALA A 1232 -34.17 -22.76 -5.12
N THR A 1233 -33.62 -22.37 -3.97
CA THR A 1233 -33.31 -23.01 -2.66
C THR A 1233 -33.22 -21.91 -1.58
N SER A 1234 -33.05 -22.30 -0.31
CA SER A 1234 -32.33 -21.57 0.76
C SER A 1234 -32.73 -20.13 1.15
N ARG A 1235 -33.16 -20.03 2.41
CA ARG A 1235 -33.01 -18.92 3.38
C ARG A 1235 -31.82 -17.98 3.11
N ARG A 1236 -31.97 -16.68 3.40
CA ARG A 1236 -31.42 -16.05 4.63
C ARG A 1236 -31.93 -14.60 4.82
N LYS A 1237 -31.37 -13.93 5.84
CA LYS A 1237 -31.90 -12.84 6.66
C LYS A 1237 -31.68 -11.41 6.12
N ARG A 1238 -32.61 -10.52 6.48
CA ARG A 1238 -32.45 -9.13 7.00
C ARG A 1238 -31.82 -7.96 6.17
N VAL A 1239 -32.44 -6.79 6.44
CA VAL A 1239 -31.92 -5.40 6.50
C VAL A 1239 -31.86 -4.58 5.19
N ASN A 1240 -32.21 -3.29 5.34
CA ASN A 1240 -32.34 -2.28 4.31
C ASN A 1240 -31.10 -1.35 4.28
N GLY A 1241 -30.84 -0.74 3.12
CA GLY A 1241 -29.98 0.45 2.98
C GLY A 1241 -30.38 1.26 1.76
N GLU A 1242 -30.60 2.57 1.92
CA GLU A 1242 -31.09 3.46 0.86
C GLU A 1242 -29.96 4.18 0.13
N ASN A 1243 -30.13 4.43 -1.18
CA ASN A 1243 -29.73 5.68 -1.87
C ASN A 1243 -30.23 5.63 -3.33
N GLY A 1244 -31.12 6.56 -3.73
CA GLY A 1244 -31.69 6.64 -5.08
C GLY A 1244 -33.01 7.39 -5.16
#